data_AF-A0AAU7NQ21-F1
#
_entry.id   AF-A0AAU7NQ21-F1
#
_cell.length_a   1.000
_cell.length_b   1.000
_cell.length_c   1.000
_cell.angle_alpha   90.00
_cell.angle_beta   90.00
_cell.angle_gamma   90.00
#
_symmetry.space_group_name_H-M   'P 1'
#
loop_
_entity.id
_entity.type
_entity.pdbx_description
1 polymer ?
#
loop_
_entity_poly.entity_id
_entity_poly.type
_entity_poly.pdbx_seq_one_letter_code
_entity_poly.pdbx_strand_id
1 'polypeptide(L)'
;MTNILLCTLGASWAVAPEIYGFTSPGKLPLYRHHPNKPELDKLLAEYDLEEVDEIWVCTTQGEATQKSLASLVQWADLLPKPPILRIWMAEATNELTTQHECRHIRELIVRAVLAAHEYAQGGQVTLSLAGGRKTMSADMQWAATVFGCSALLHVIGAEFKQMPESLKNAAPELFTKPLIADNCAAIMPLITGQTQRSDLLDIRMDDCEAVTAQAFPLPLPETGQSVVWPAPDKWLEQELKNREKTGSRLLGNYFFDLSRHEKHENWRSLYRLSPRLINHLRQTPLGPEHKNWLERLPKADLHRHLGGCLNLEDQRQVGLSVWQALSKQEKAKALAAVKTLLDESDRHWDWNWIDSIKNCDNKAHLSAALLVEASDAQLHNNLWQATEPRVALKHGERGFSAYERPGDLSGSTLLSSPAAIPSYAECIVRQCVVERLAYVELRGSPQKYGDGLVFLESFYQALQQALASLPARLKPEFRFIIIADRRKNEQLQQTIALAVQAKRRWPDFIVGLDLAGDESELLPDNIGEVFLPAFEVCLPITIHAGEGEEAGAIWKAAYLLHADRIGHGLTLNDHPELAERFRNRDICLELCPTSNIEVVGFRVPGNPATEQFSEYPLMSLWDKGLPLTVCTDNPGISRTTLTGEYLMAAAMSDGKLTLWDALAMIKQGFVHAFLPGGEKERLLKRFDADIYRYLSETFDFNS
;
A
#
# COMPACT_ATOMS: atom_id res chain seq x y z
N MET A 1 13.91 -11.16 -16.77
CA MET A 1 14.62 -11.84 -15.69
C MET A 1 15.66 -12.74 -16.32
N THR A 2 16.92 -12.59 -15.92
CA THR A 2 18.06 -13.33 -16.48
C THR A 2 18.93 -13.80 -15.32
N ASN A 3 19.23 -15.10 -15.28
CA ASN A 3 20.06 -15.68 -14.21
C ASN A 3 21.54 -15.66 -14.61
N ILE A 4 22.37 -15.03 -13.80
CA ILE A 4 23.77 -14.72 -14.12
C ILE A 4 24.69 -15.45 -13.13
N LEU A 5 25.66 -16.18 -13.68
CA LEU A 5 26.80 -16.71 -12.95
C LEU A 5 28.03 -15.84 -13.24
N LEU A 6 28.52 -15.13 -12.24
CA LEU A 6 29.73 -14.32 -12.36
C LEU A 6 30.95 -15.06 -11.80
N CYS A 7 31.93 -15.26 -12.67
CA CYS A 7 33.16 -16.00 -12.42
C CYS A 7 34.39 -15.10 -12.54
N THR A 8 35.46 -15.54 -11.88
CA THR A 8 36.81 -15.05 -12.15
C THR A 8 37.61 -16.14 -12.85
N LEU A 9 38.52 -15.75 -13.73
CA LEU A 9 39.34 -16.71 -14.47
C LEU A 9 40.83 -16.44 -14.25
N GLY A 10 41.58 -17.50 -14.01
CA GLY A 10 43.03 -17.52 -13.90
C GLY A 10 43.58 -18.62 -14.80
N ALA A 11 44.42 -19.50 -14.25
CA ALA A 11 45.02 -20.61 -15.00
C ALA A 11 44.13 -21.87 -15.10
N SER A 12 42.97 -21.88 -14.43
CA SER A 12 42.04 -23.02 -14.43
C SER A 12 40.69 -22.62 -15.01
N TRP A 13 40.40 -23.10 -16.22
CA TRP A 13 39.16 -22.80 -16.93
C TRP A 13 37.99 -23.71 -16.55
N ALA A 14 38.28 -24.92 -16.05
CA ALA A 14 37.30 -25.97 -15.75
C ALA A 14 36.34 -25.62 -14.60
N VAL A 15 36.66 -24.62 -13.77
CA VAL A 15 35.76 -24.23 -12.67
C VAL A 15 34.43 -23.66 -13.19
N ALA A 16 34.45 -22.87 -14.25
CA ALA A 16 33.22 -22.30 -14.83
C ALA A 16 32.23 -23.39 -15.32
N PRO A 17 32.65 -24.40 -16.11
CA PRO A 17 31.76 -25.49 -16.50
C PRO A 17 31.38 -26.42 -15.34
N GLU A 18 32.25 -26.60 -14.35
CA GLU A 18 31.92 -27.33 -13.11
C GLU A 18 30.76 -26.64 -12.39
N ILE A 19 30.85 -25.34 -12.15
CA ILE A 19 29.79 -24.60 -11.46
C ILE A 19 28.53 -24.52 -12.31
N TYR A 20 28.64 -24.24 -13.61
CA TYR A 20 27.49 -24.21 -14.51
C TYR A 20 26.77 -25.58 -14.58
N GLY A 21 27.51 -26.68 -14.59
CA GLY A 21 26.94 -28.03 -14.55
C GLY A 21 26.29 -28.37 -13.21
N PHE A 22 26.68 -27.70 -12.12
CA PHE A 22 26.02 -27.80 -10.82
C PHE A 22 24.73 -26.98 -10.77
N THR A 23 24.77 -25.71 -11.18
CA THR A 23 23.61 -24.79 -11.10
C THR A 23 22.58 -25.02 -12.20
N SER A 24 22.96 -25.64 -13.32
CA SER A 24 22.10 -25.83 -14.49
C SER A 24 22.04 -27.30 -14.93
N PRO A 25 21.64 -28.24 -14.06
CA PRO A 25 21.71 -29.68 -14.34
C PRO A 25 20.80 -30.15 -15.50
N GLY A 26 19.76 -29.39 -15.85
CA GLY A 26 18.92 -29.64 -17.03
C GLY A 26 19.58 -29.21 -18.33
N LYS A 27 20.37 -28.12 -18.31
CA LYS A 27 21.17 -27.64 -19.45
C LYS A 27 22.47 -28.42 -19.63
N LEU A 28 23.19 -28.71 -18.54
CA LEU A 28 24.43 -29.49 -18.52
C LEU A 28 24.42 -30.50 -17.36
N PRO A 29 24.07 -31.77 -17.61
CA PRO A 29 23.95 -32.79 -16.56
C PRO A 29 25.31 -33.36 -16.10
N LEU A 30 26.27 -32.49 -15.79
CA LEU A 30 27.67 -32.84 -15.51
C LEU A 30 27.78 -33.84 -14.34
N TYR A 31 27.04 -33.58 -13.27
CA TYR A 31 27.04 -34.38 -12.03
C TYR A 31 26.00 -35.51 -12.00
N ARG A 32 25.43 -35.91 -13.14
CA ARG A 32 24.38 -36.97 -13.18
C ARG A 32 24.82 -38.27 -12.50
N HIS A 33 26.10 -38.60 -12.56
CA HIS A 33 26.67 -39.82 -11.97
C HIS A 33 27.38 -39.59 -10.63
N HIS A 34 27.22 -38.41 -10.02
CA HIS A 34 27.83 -38.09 -8.75
C HIS A 34 27.21 -38.94 -7.61
N PRO A 35 28.01 -39.55 -6.72
CA PRO A 35 27.50 -40.43 -5.66
C PRO A 35 26.50 -39.73 -4.73
N ASN A 36 26.70 -38.43 -4.48
CA ASN A 36 25.82 -37.60 -3.65
C ASN A 36 24.84 -36.74 -4.47
N LYS A 37 24.46 -37.16 -5.68
CA LYS A 37 23.53 -36.37 -6.53
C LYS A 37 22.23 -35.94 -5.81
N PRO A 38 21.57 -36.78 -4.99
CA PRO A 38 20.39 -36.35 -4.23
C PRO A 38 20.67 -35.20 -3.25
N GLU A 39 21.86 -35.15 -2.65
CA GLU A 39 22.25 -34.06 -1.74
C GLU A 39 22.52 -32.76 -2.52
N LEU A 40 23.13 -32.85 -3.71
CA LEU A 40 23.34 -31.71 -4.58
C LEU A 40 22.02 -31.10 -5.05
N ASP A 41 21.04 -31.94 -5.43
CA ASP A 41 19.70 -31.48 -5.81
C ASP A 41 18.97 -30.82 -4.64
N LYS A 42 19.09 -31.40 -3.44
CA LYS A 42 18.55 -30.81 -2.23
C LYS A 42 19.19 -29.44 -1.95
N LEU A 43 20.50 -29.31 -2.15
CA LEU A 43 21.23 -28.06 -1.92
C LEU A 43 20.77 -26.94 -2.87
N LEU A 44 20.54 -27.25 -4.15
CA LEU A 44 19.97 -26.27 -5.09
C LEU A 44 18.57 -25.82 -4.68
N ALA A 45 17.72 -26.77 -4.25
CA ALA A 45 16.37 -26.47 -3.78
C ALA A 45 16.34 -25.66 -2.47
N GLU A 46 17.29 -25.90 -1.56
CA GLU A 46 17.42 -25.14 -0.31
C GLU A 46 17.74 -23.65 -0.53
N TYR A 47 18.43 -23.33 -1.62
CA TYR A 47 18.78 -21.96 -2.01
C TYR A 47 17.90 -21.40 -3.14
N ASP A 48 16.86 -22.15 -3.54
CA ASP A 48 15.95 -21.80 -4.65
C ASP A 48 16.68 -21.36 -5.93
N LEU A 49 17.80 -22.03 -6.26
CA LEU A 49 18.62 -21.63 -7.40
C LEU A 49 18.00 -22.07 -8.73
N GLU A 50 17.84 -21.10 -9.62
CA GLU A 50 17.38 -21.32 -10.99
C GLU A 50 18.54 -21.56 -11.95
N GLU A 51 18.23 -22.15 -13.12
CA GLU A 51 19.26 -22.45 -14.12
C GLU A 51 19.85 -21.16 -14.72
N VAL A 52 21.18 -21.09 -14.75
CA VAL A 52 21.96 -19.96 -15.27
C VAL A 52 21.75 -19.79 -16.77
N ASP A 53 21.51 -18.54 -17.21
CA ASP A 53 21.38 -18.14 -18.60
C ASP A 53 22.67 -17.55 -19.17
N GLU A 54 23.39 -16.77 -18.36
CA GLU A 54 24.63 -16.11 -18.75
C GLU A 54 25.78 -16.41 -17.79
N ILE A 55 26.99 -16.58 -18.33
CA ILE A 55 28.23 -16.66 -17.57
C ILE A 55 29.03 -15.39 -17.84
N TRP A 56 29.29 -14.63 -16.77
CA TRP A 56 30.07 -13.39 -16.81
C TRP A 56 31.45 -13.66 -16.26
N VAL A 57 32.51 -13.27 -16.97
CA VAL A 57 33.89 -13.61 -16.61
C VAL A 57 34.74 -12.35 -16.48
N CYS A 58 35.30 -12.13 -15.30
CA CYS A 58 36.31 -11.10 -15.04
C CYS A 58 37.70 -11.72 -14.98
N THR A 59 38.65 -11.20 -15.76
CA THR A 59 39.96 -11.84 -15.90
C THR A 59 41.12 -10.87 -16.24
N THR A 60 42.35 -11.40 -16.26
CA THR A 60 43.58 -10.66 -16.63
C THR A 60 44.02 -10.93 -18.06
N GLN A 61 44.99 -10.17 -18.59
CA GLN A 61 45.52 -10.35 -19.95
C GLN A 61 46.70 -11.34 -20.04
N GLY A 62 47.04 -12.03 -18.95
CA GLY A 62 48.19 -12.93 -18.88
C GLY A 62 48.11 -14.15 -19.81
N GLU A 63 49.26 -14.68 -20.23
CA GLU A 63 49.30 -15.77 -21.23
C GLU A 63 48.59 -17.06 -20.74
N ALA A 64 48.80 -17.45 -19.48
CA ALA A 64 48.14 -18.61 -18.89
C ALA A 64 46.60 -18.42 -18.81
N THR A 65 46.18 -17.18 -18.56
CA THR A 65 44.78 -16.78 -18.52
C THR A 65 44.15 -16.81 -19.92
N GLN A 66 44.86 -16.34 -20.95
CA GLN A 66 44.38 -16.40 -22.33
C GLN A 66 44.22 -17.84 -22.83
N LYS A 67 45.13 -18.75 -22.47
CA LYS A 67 44.98 -20.19 -22.77
C LYS A 67 43.72 -20.75 -22.10
N SER A 68 43.51 -20.42 -20.84
CA SER A 68 42.32 -20.83 -20.09
C SER A 68 41.03 -20.25 -20.69
N LEU A 69 41.08 -18.98 -21.12
CA LEU A 69 39.95 -18.32 -21.75
C LEU A 69 39.58 -18.97 -23.09
N ALA A 70 40.58 -19.32 -23.92
CA ALA A 70 40.35 -20.04 -25.17
C ALA A 70 39.68 -21.41 -24.92
N SER A 71 40.11 -22.15 -23.90
CA SER A 71 39.45 -23.42 -23.53
C SER A 71 38.02 -23.23 -23.03
N LEU A 72 37.74 -22.15 -22.29
CA LEU A 72 36.38 -21.84 -21.83
C LEU A 72 35.45 -21.47 -23.00
N VAL A 73 35.91 -20.64 -23.94
CA VAL A 73 35.15 -20.29 -25.14
C VAL A 73 34.89 -21.53 -25.99
N GLN A 74 35.93 -22.35 -26.21
CA GLN A 74 35.79 -23.62 -26.93
C GLN A 74 34.78 -24.56 -26.25
N TRP A 75 34.79 -24.66 -24.92
CA TRP A 75 33.81 -25.47 -24.20
C TRP A 75 32.38 -24.97 -24.43
N ALA A 76 32.16 -23.65 -24.36
CA ALA A 76 30.85 -23.07 -24.60
C ALA A 76 30.37 -23.39 -26.03
N ASP A 77 31.21 -23.21 -27.05
CA ASP A 77 30.89 -23.49 -28.46
C ASP A 77 30.52 -24.96 -28.73
N LEU A 78 31.01 -25.89 -27.90
CA LEU A 78 30.71 -27.31 -28.01
C LEU A 78 29.35 -27.70 -27.39
N LEU A 79 28.71 -26.82 -26.62
CA LEU A 79 27.42 -27.11 -26.00
C LEU A 79 26.28 -26.96 -27.02
N PRO A 80 25.27 -27.86 -26.99
CA PRO A 80 24.10 -27.74 -27.86
C PRO A 80 23.23 -26.51 -27.54
N LYS A 81 23.29 -26.04 -26.30
CA LYS A 81 22.62 -24.84 -25.80
C LYS A 81 23.59 -24.08 -24.87
N PRO A 82 24.53 -23.30 -25.44
CA PRO A 82 25.52 -22.60 -24.64
C PRO A 82 24.87 -21.51 -23.78
N PRO A 83 25.39 -21.26 -22.57
CA PRO A 83 25.08 -20.01 -21.88
C PRO A 83 25.69 -18.84 -22.64
N ILE A 84 25.10 -17.65 -22.51
CA ILE A 84 25.69 -16.44 -23.07
C ILE A 84 26.97 -16.12 -22.28
N LEU A 85 28.12 -16.13 -22.95
CA LEU A 85 29.40 -15.83 -22.33
C LEU A 85 29.77 -14.36 -22.53
N ARG A 86 29.98 -13.62 -21.44
CA ARG A 86 30.44 -12.22 -21.44
C ARG A 86 31.77 -12.11 -20.71
N ILE A 87 32.79 -11.58 -21.38
CA ILE A 87 34.17 -11.61 -20.86
C ILE A 87 34.75 -10.21 -20.84
N TRP A 88 35.31 -9.85 -19.68
CA TRP A 88 36.09 -8.63 -19.49
C TRP A 88 37.52 -8.97 -19.03
N MET A 89 38.48 -8.32 -19.67
CA MET A 89 39.90 -8.39 -19.33
C MET A 89 40.36 -7.02 -18.83
N ALA A 90 40.82 -6.93 -17.59
CA ALA A 90 41.38 -5.68 -17.08
C ALA A 90 42.69 -5.34 -17.82
N GLU A 91 42.74 -4.17 -18.46
CA GLU A 91 43.91 -3.70 -19.21
C GLU A 91 45.17 -3.62 -18.32
N ALA A 92 46.32 -3.93 -18.91
CA ALA A 92 47.63 -3.87 -18.26
C ALA A 92 47.73 -4.74 -17.00
N THR A 93 46.99 -5.86 -16.96
CA THR A 93 47.07 -6.86 -15.89
C THR A 93 47.56 -8.20 -16.41
N ASN A 94 48.37 -8.91 -15.61
CA ASN A 94 48.94 -10.20 -15.97
C ASN A 94 48.80 -11.19 -14.80
N GLU A 95 49.78 -11.16 -13.88
CA GLU A 95 49.92 -12.14 -12.81
C GLU A 95 49.42 -11.64 -11.45
N LEU A 96 48.87 -10.42 -11.39
CA LEU A 96 48.43 -9.72 -10.17
C LEU A 96 49.56 -9.59 -9.14
N THR A 97 50.75 -9.23 -9.60
CA THR A 97 51.95 -9.10 -8.73
C THR A 97 52.13 -7.71 -8.15
N THR A 98 51.36 -6.73 -8.64
CA THR A 98 51.42 -5.34 -8.21
C THR A 98 50.09 -4.88 -7.63
N GLN A 99 50.14 -3.89 -6.73
CA GLN A 99 48.95 -3.26 -6.16
C GLN A 99 48.05 -2.67 -7.25
N HIS A 100 48.63 -2.13 -8.32
CA HIS A 100 47.87 -1.56 -9.44
C HIS A 100 47.04 -2.63 -10.16
N GLU A 101 47.65 -3.77 -10.49
CA GLU A 101 46.93 -4.89 -11.10
C GLU A 101 45.82 -5.42 -10.19
N CYS A 102 46.11 -5.64 -8.90
CA CYS A 102 45.11 -6.08 -7.93
C CYS A 102 43.95 -5.09 -7.79
N ARG A 103 44.23 -3.78 -7.84
CA ARG A 103 43.19 -2.75 -7.75
C ARG A 103 42.34 -2.71 -9.02
N HIS A 104 42.95 -2.83 -10.21
CA HIS A 104 42.23 -2.78 -11.47
C HIS A 104 41.30 -4.00 -11.65
N ILE A 105 41.77 -5.20 -11.30
CA ILE A 105 40.90 -6.39 -11.35
C ILE A 105 39.76 -6.33 -10.34
N ARG A 106 40.00 -5.80 -9.13
CA ARG A 106 38.97 -5.57 -8.12
C ARG A 106 37.90 -4.61 -8.63
N GLU A 107 38.34 -3.48 -9.20
CA GLU A 107 37.44 -2.49 -9.80
C GLU A 107 36.57 -3.12 -10.90
N LEU A 108 37.14 -3.96 -11.76
CA LEU A 108 36.40 -4.70 -12.77
C LEU A 108 35.35 -5.63 -12.14
N ILE A 109 35.74 -6.42 -11.14
CA ILE A 109 34.84 -7.35 -10.43
C ILE A 109 33.66 -6.60 -9.81
N VAL A 110 33.90 -5.53 -9.05
CA VAL A 110 32.81 -4.79 -8.38
C VAL A 110 31.85 -4.14 -9.37
N ARG A 111 32.34 -3.66 -10.53
CA ARG A 111 31.48 -3.14 -11.60
C ARG A 111 30.67 -4.22 -12.29
N ALA A 112 31.29 -5.38 -12.54
CA ALA A 112 30.61 -6.49 -13.18
C ALA A 112 29.49 -7.01 -12.28
N VAL A 113 29.71 -7.11 -10.96
CA VAL A 113 28.66 -7.52 -10.00
C VAL A 113 27.53 -6.47 -9.93
N LEU A 114 27.86 -5.17 -9.90
CA LEU A 114 26.86 -4.10 -9.95
C LEU A 114 26.03 -4.15 -11.23
N ALA A 115 26.70 -4.25 -12.38
CA ALA A 115 26.05 -4.31 -13.69
C ALA A 115 25.20 -5.58 -13.85
N ALA A 116 25.62 -6.72 -13.28
CA ALA A 116 24.86 -7.95 -13.30
C ALA A 116 23.51 -7.80 -12.57
N HIS A 117 23.50 -7.18 -11.39
CA HIS A 117 22.27 -6.94 -10.62
C HIS A 117 21.28 -6.03 -11.36
N GLU A 118 21.76 -4.98 -12.01
CA GLU A 118 20.89 -4.09 -12.80
C GLU A 118 20.41 -4.76 -14.11
N TYR A 119 21.26 -5.59 -14.73
CA TYR A 119 20.95 -6.31 -15.96
C TYR A 119 19.96 -7.45 -15.75
N ALA A 120 20.05 -8.17 -14.63
CA ALA A 120 19.22 -9.34 -14.34
C ALA A 120 17.72 -9.02 -14.28
N GLN A 121 17.34 -7.77 -13.97
CA GLN A 121 15.95 -7.29 -13.90
C GLN A 121 15.04 -8.24 -13.09
N GLY A 122 15.47 -8.63 -11.89
CA GLY A 122 14.76 -9.58 -11.01
C GLY A 122 15.15 -11.05 -11.20
N GLY A 123 16.16 -11.35 -12.03
CA GLY A 123 16.81 -12.66 -12.06
C GLY A 123 17.92 -12.79 -11.00
N GLN A 124 18.42 -14.00 -10.81
CA GLN A 124 19.42 -14.31 -9.78
C GLN A 124 20.84 -13.96 -10.22
N VAL A 125 21.64 -13.43 -9.28
CA VAL A 125 23.08 -13.23 -9.47
C VAL A 125 23.83 -14.15 -8.50
N THR A 126 24.58 -15.09 -9.05
CA THR A 126 25.42 -16.04 -8.31
C THR A 126 26.89 -15.78 -8.60
N LEU A 127 27.76 -15.96 -7.61
CA LEU A 127 29.16 -15.60 -7.70
C LEU A 127 30.06 -16.81 -7.42
N SER A 128 31.00 -17.09 -8.33
CA SER A 128 32.02 -18.11 -8.13
C SER A 128 33.23 -17.55 -7.37
N LEU A 129 33.54 -18.18 -6.24
CA LEU A 129 34.76 -17.93 -5.47
C LEU A 129 35.99 -18.64 -6.04
N ALA A 130 35.78 -19.55 -6.98
CA ALA A 130 36.82 -20.35 -7.62
C ALA A 130 37.06 -19.90 -9.07
N GLY A 131 38.22 -20.27 -9.62
CA GLY A 131 38.59 -20.02 -11.03
C GLY A 131 39.69 -18.98 -11.21
N GLY A 132 39.72 -17.93 -10.37
CA GLY A 132 40.75 -16.88 -10.36
C GLY A 132 41.88 -17.10 -9.35
N ARG A 133 42.73 -16.07 -9.19
CA ARG A 133 43.74 -16.03 -8.11
C ARG A 133 43.07 -15.77 -6.75
N LYS A 134 43.77 -16.09 -5.66
CA LYS A 134 43.29 -15.87 -4.28
C LYS A 134 42.81 -14.43 -4.03
N THR A 135 43.47 -13.45 -4.61
CA THR A 135 43.08 -12.03 -4.53
C THR A 135 41.72 -11.78 -5.19
N MET A 136 41.47 -12.35 -6.37
CA MET A 136 40.19 -12.23 -7.09
C MET A 136 39.05 -12.90 -6.31
N SER A 137 39.32 -14.04 -5.66
CA SER A 137 38.36 -14.71 -4.78
C SER A 137 37.97 -13.81 -3.60
N ALA A 138 38.94 -13.17 -2.95
CA ALA A 138 38.68 -12.20 -1.88
C ALA A 138 37.90 -10.98 -2.37
N ASP A 139 38.21 -10.48 -3.58
CA ASP A 139 37.47 -9.37 -4.19
C ASP A 139 36.02 -9.75 -4.53
N MET A 140 35.79 -11.00 -4.97
CA MET A 140 34.46 -11.54 -5.20
C MET A 140 33.65 -11.67 -3.91
N GLN A 141 34.25 -12.17 -2.83
CA GLN A 141 33.60 -12.24 -1.50
C GLN A 141 33.24 -10.84 -0.98
N TRP A 142 34.12 -9.87 -1.18
CA TRP A 142 33.83 -8.48 -0.82
C TRP A 142 32.68 -7.92 -1.66
N ALA A 143 32.71 -8.12 -2.99
CA ALA A 143 31.63 -7.69 -3.87
C ALA A 143 30.29 -8.32 -3.48
N ALA A 144 30.28 -9.62 -3.12
CA ALA A 144 29.09 -10.30 -2.60
C ALA A 144 28.56 -9.60 -1.33
N THR A 145 29.44 -9.31 -0.38
CA THR A 145 29.06 -8.64 0.89
C THR A 145 28.46 -7.24 0.65
N VAL A 146 28.91 -6.55 -0.41
CA VAL A 146 28.43 -5.19 -0.73
C VAL A 146 27.15 -5.21 -1.56
N PHE A 147 27.08 -6.04 -2.60
CA PHE A 147 25.98 -6.02 -3.59
C PHE A 147 24.91 -7.09 -3.35
N GLY A 148 25.19 -8.08 -2.50
CA GLY A 148 24.37 -9.27 -2.33
C GLY A 148 24.57 -10.30 -3.44
N CYS A 149 24.18 -11.54 -3.18
CA CYS A 149 24.10 -12.61 -4.18
C CYS A 149 23.22 -13.76 -3.67
N SER A 150 22.56 -14.45 -4.60
CA SER A 150 21.71 -15.62 -4.31
C SER A 150 22.54 -16.82 -3.83
N ALA A 151 23.78 -16.97 -4.34
CA ALA A 151 24.72 -17.96 -3.85
C ALA A 151 26.19 -17.60 -4.13
N LEU A 152 27.04 -17.89 -3.14
CA LEU A 152 28.50 -17.95 -3.26
C LEU A 152 28.94 -19.39 -3.52
N LEU A 153 29.41 -19.65 -4.73
CA LEU A 153 29.71 -20.98 -5.25
C LEU A 153 31.21 -21.28 -5.17
N HIS A 154 31.56 -22.52 -4.85
CA HIS A 154 32.94 -23.01 -4.88
C HIS A 154 32.97 -24.45 -5.38
N VAL A 155 34.08 -24.87 -5.99
CA VAL A 155 34.37 -26.28 -6.27
C VAL A 155 35.59 -26.73 -5.47
N ILE A 156 35.46 -27.83 -4.72
CA ILE A 156 36.59 -28.49 -4.05
C ILE A 156 37.01 -29.67 -4.91
N GLY A 157 38.28 -29.67 -5.34
CA GLY A 157 38.89 -30.82 -6.00
C GLY A 157 39.73 -31.65 -5.05
N ALA A 158 39.93 -32.94 -5.37
CA ALA A 158 40.98 -33.75 -4.78
C ALA A 158 42.37 -33.08 -4.98
N GLU A 159 43.33 -33.34 -4.08
CA GLU A 159 44.69 -32.85 -4.28
C GLU A 159 45.21 -33.24 -5.67
N PHE A 160 45.98 -32.37 -6.33
CA PHE A 160 46.44 -32.59 -7.71
C PHE A 160 47.13 -33.96 -7.91
N LYS A 161 47.78 -34.51 -6.87
CA LYS A 161 48.39 -35.85 -6.92
C LYS A 161 47.37 -37.00 -6.95
N GLN A 162 46.20 -36.79 -6.36
CA GLN A 162 45.10 -37.75 -6.20
C GLN A 162 43.99 -37.55 -7.24
N MET A 163 44.01 -36.42 -7.96
CA MET A 163 43.06 -36.11 -9.02
C MET A 163 43.19 -37.12 -10.18
N PRO A 164 42.07 -37.60 -10.76
CA PRO A 164 42.10 -38.46 -11.95
C PRO A 164 42.85 -37.80 -13.12
N GLU A 165 43.60 -38.59 -13.89
CA GLU A 165 44.42 -38.07 -15.00
C GLU A 165 43.58 -37.38 -16.08
N SER A 166 42.34 -37.87 -16.29
CA SER A 166 41.37 -37.23 -17.18
C SER A 166 40.98 -35.81 -16.76
N LEU A 167 41.07 -35.46 -15.47
CA LEU A 167 40.78 -34.11 -14.97
C LEU A 167 42.01 -33.20 -14.98
N LYS A 168 43.23 -33.74 -14.79
CA LYS A 168 44.46 -32.93 -14.75
C LYS A 168 44.78 -32.21 -16.07
N ASN A 169 44.49 -32.88 -17.19
CA ASN A 169 44.69 -32.36 -18.54
C ASN A 169 43.37 -32.40 -19.32
N ALA A 170 42.30 -31.96 -18.68
CA ALA A 170 40.97 -32.05 -19.25
C ALA A 170 40.84 -31.18 -20.50
N ALA A 171 40.38 -31.81 -21.59
CA ALA A 171 39.98 -31.11 -22.80
C ALA A 171 38.53 -30.59 -22.66
N PRO A 172 38.16 -29.50 -23.36
CA PRO A 172 36.80 -28.95 -23.37
C PRO A 172 35.67 -29.96 -23.51
N GLU A 173 35.86 -30.98 -24.36
CA GLU A 173 34.89 -32.04 -24.65
C GLU A 173 34.56 -32.94 -23.44
N LEU A 174 35.40 -32.95 -22.40
CA LEU A 174 35.12 -33.72 -21.18
C LEU A 174 33.94 -33.11 -20.42
N PHE A 175 33.82 -31.78 -20.41
CA PHE A 175 32.84 -31.03 -19.64
C PHE A 175 31.55 -30.71 -20.41
N THR A 176 31.31 -31.35 -21.56
CA THR A 176 30.08 -31.19 -22.35
C THR A 176 29.07 -32.32 -22.13
N LYS A 177 29.42 -33.30 -21.30
CA LYS A 177 28.65 -34.52 -21.04
C LYS A 177 28.76 -34.93 -19.57
N PRO A 178 27.85 -35.79 -19.07
CA PRO A 178 27.99 -36.35 -17.71
C PRO A 178 29.38 -36.93 -17.48
N LEU A 179 30.02 -36.53 -16.39
CA LEU A 179 31.31 -37.09 -15.99
C LEU A 179 31.10 -38.52 -15.48
N ILE A 180 32.10 -39.37 -15.69
CA ILE A 180 32.11 -40.71 -15.07
C ILE A 180 32.17 -40.57 -13.54
N ALA A 181 31.70 -41.60 -12.82
CA ALA A 181 31.57 -41.57 -11.36
C ALA A 181 32.88 -41.19 -10.65
N ASP A 182 34.02 -41.73 -11.08
CA ASP A 182 35.34 -41.43 -10.48
C ASP A 182 35.74 -39.96 -10.66
N ASN A 183 35.45 -39.36 -11.83
CA ASN A 183 35.71 -37.95 -12.08
C ASN A 183 34.75 -37.07 -11.28
N CYS A 184 33.46 -37.41 -11.24
CA CYS A 184 32.48 -36.72 -10.40
C CYS A 184 32.92 -36.71 -8.93
N ALA A 185 33.32 -37.85 -8.38
CA ALA A 185 33.70 -37.97 -6.98
C ALA A 185 34.97 -37.17 -6.61
N ALA A 186 35.79 -36.81 -7.61
CA ALA A 186 37.00 -36.01 -7.41
C ALA A 186 36.74 -34.50 -7.37
N ILE A 187 35.54 -34.04 -7.74
CA ILE A 187 35.15 -32.62 -7.74
C ILE A 187 33.79 -32.42 -7.08
N MET A 188 33.77 -31.68 -5.97
CA MET A 188 32.54 -31.40 -5.21
C MET A 188 32.19 -29.91 -5.33
N PRO A 189 31.10 -29.55 -6.02
CA PRO A 189 30.56 -28.20 -5.95
C PRO A 189 29.88 -27.99 -4.59
N LEU A 190 29.92 -26.76 -4.09
CA LEU A 190 29.26 -26.38 -2.85
C LEU A 190 28.83 -24.92 -2.84
N ILE A 191 27.83 -24.63 -2.02
CA ILE A 191 27.36 -23.28 -1.72
C ILE A 191 27.95 -22.88 -0.36
N THR A 192 28.76 -21.84 -0.35
CA THR A 192 29.42 -21.31 0.87
C THR A 192 28.54 -20.35 1.66
N GLY A 193 27.51 -19.80 1.02
CA GLY A 193 26.52 -18.94 1.66
C GLY A 193 25.78 -18.06 0.66
N GLN A 194 24.95 -17.17 1.19
CA GLN A 194 24.22 -16.11 0.48
C GLN A 194 24.48 -14.79 1.19
N THR A 195 24.36 -13.67 0.48
CA THR A 195 24.64 -12.34 1.03
C THR A 195 23.56 -11.35 0.63
N GLN A 196 23.36 -10.31 1.44
CA GLN A 196 22.38 -9.25 1.18
C GLN A 196 23.08 -7.98 0.68
N ARG A 197 22.38 -7.24 -0.16
CA ARG A 197 22.83 -5.95 -0.65
C ARG A 197 22.95 -4.96 0.50
N SER A 198 24.02 -4.18 0.50
CA SER A 198 24.22 -3.11 1.48
C SER A 198 23.29 -1.93 1.21
N ASP A 199 22.53 -1.54 2.22
CA ASP A 199 21.69 -0.33 2.23
C ASP A 199 22.46 0.96 1.90
N LEU A 200 23.77 0.98 2.14
CA LEU A 200 24.62 2.13 1.88
C LEU A 200 24.67 2.50 0.39
N LEU A 201 24.39 1.54 -0.50
CA LEU A 201 24.38 1.76 -1.95
C LEU A 201 23.18 2.59 -2.40
N ASP A 202 22.08 2.52 -1.66
CA ASP A 202 20.79 3.08 -2.07
C ASP A 202 20.44 4.39 -1.34
N ILE A 203 21.37 4.89 -0.51
CA ILE A 203 21.26 6.21 0.13
C ILE A 203 21.30 7.30 -0.96
N ARG A 204 20.27 8.16 -0.93
CA ARG A 204 20.14 9.36 -1.77
C ARG A 204 19.93 10.58 -0.88
N MET A 205 20.70 11.62 -1.11
CA MET A 205 20.63 12.94 -0.46
C MET A 205 21.07 14.00 -1.49
N ASP A 206 20.83 15.28 -1.24
CA ASP A 206 21.17 16.39 -2.17
C ASP A 206 22.60 16.32 -2.78
N ASP A 207 23.59 15.88 -2.00
CA ASP A 207 25.00 15.77 -2.41
C ASP A 207 25.50 14.32 -2.55
N CYS A 208 24.61 13.32 -2.49
CA CYS A 208 24.97 11.90 -2.51
C CYS A 208 23.95 11.08 -3.28
N GLU A 209 24.34 10.61 -4.45
CA GLU A 209 23.48 9.75 -5.29
C GLU A 209 23.64 8.26 -4.96
N ALA A 210 22.66 7.45 -5.37
CA ALA A 210 22.76 6.00 -5.27
C ALA A 210 23.87 5.45 -6.20
N VAL A 211 24.45 4.31 -5.82
CA VAL A 211 25.46 3.62 -6.63
C VAL A 211 24.77 2.82 -7.73
N THR A 212 24.95 3.25 -8.98
CA THR A 212 24.34 2.62 -10.17
C THR A 212 25.37 2.29 -11.25
N ALA A 213 25.07 1.33 -12.12
CA ALA A 213 25.92 1.01 -13.27
C ALA A 213 25.95 2.17 -14.28
N GLN A 214 24.92 3.03 -14.31
CA GLN A 214 24.97 4.28 -15.08
C GLN A 214 26.06 5.23 -14.57
N ALA A 215 26.23 5.35 -13.25
CA ALA A 215 27.26 6.20 -12.64
C ALA A 215 28.66 5.57 -12.69
N PHE A 216 28.74 4.24 -12.82
CA PHE A 216 29.98 3.46 -12.89
C PHE A 216 29.91 2.44 -14.04
N PRO A 217 29.95 2.91 -15.30
CA PRO A 217 29.65 2.08 -16.45
C PRO A 217 30.68 0.97 -16.66
N LEU A 218 30.19 -0.17 -17.12
CA LEU A 218 30.97 -1.28 -17.65
C LEU A 218 30.35 -1.67 -18.99
N PRO A 219 31.07 -1.55 -20.13
CA PRO A 219 30.51 -1.87 -21.44
C PRO A 219 30.17 -3.37 -21.50
N LEU A 220 28.97 -3.70 -21.96
CA LEU A 220 28.52 -5.09 -22.06
C LEU A 220 29.13 -5.75 -23.31
N PRO A 221 29.94 -6.82 -23.18
CA PRO A 221 30.54 -7.52 -24.31
C PRO A 221 29.46 -8.18 -25.18
N GLU A 222 29.71 -8.22 -26.50
CA GLU A 222 28.97 -9.10 -27.40
C GLU A 222 29.20 -10.56 -27.00
N THR A 223 28.20 -11.42 -27.24
CA THR A 223 28.26 -12.83 -26.89
C THR A 223 29.49 -13.51 -27.50
N GLY A 224 30.30 -14.14 -26.65
CA GLY A 224 31.51 -14.87 -27.06
C GLY A 224 32.71 -13.98 -27.39
N GLN A 225 32.59 -12.65 -27.30
CA GLN A 225 33.72 -11.73 -27.45
C GLN A 225 34.29 -11.31 -26.09
N SER A 226 35.61 -11.10 -26.06
CA SER A 226 36.30 -10.56 -24.89
C SER A 226 36.59 -9.07 -25.08
N VAL A 227 36.21 -8.26 -24.10
CA VAL A 227 36.51 -6.82 -24.08
C VAL A 227 37.72 -6.56 -23.19
N VAL A 228 38.74 -5.89 -23.72
CA VAL A 228 39.79 -5.29 -22.90
C VAL A 228 39.23 -4.00 -22.30
N TRP A 229 39.13 -3.96 -20.98
CA TRP A 229 38.56 -2.84 -20.25
C TRP A 229 39.69 -1.97 -19.67
N PRO A 230 39.80 -0.69 -20.08
CA PRO A 230 40.82 0.22 -19.58
C PRO A 230 40.52 0.68 -18.16
N ALA A 231 41.55 1.18 -17.47
CA ALA A 231 41.37 1.75 -16.13
C ALA A 231 40.43 2.97 -16.17
N PRO A 232 39.46 3.08 -15.24
CA PRO A 232 38.48 4.15 -15.28
C PRO A 232 39.02 5.44 -14.63
N ASP A 233 38.44 6.58 -15.00
CA ASP A 233 38.71 7.87 -14.34
C ASP A 233 38.10 7.94 -12.94
N LYS A 234 36.87 7.42 -12.79
CA LYS A 234 36.13 7.36 -11.52
C LYS A 234 36.16 5.93 -11.00
N TRP A 235 36.59 5.70 -9.76
CA TRP A 235 36.74 4.36 -9.19
C TRP A 235 35.57 4.01 -8.27
N LEU A 236 34.82 2.95 -8.60
CA LEU A 236 33.72 2.44 -7.78
C LEU A 236 34.24 1.86 -6.47
N GLU A 237 35.34 1.12 -6.52
CA GLU A 237 36.00 0.52 -5.36
C GLU A 237 36.31 1.55 -4.26
N GLN A 238 36.77 2.73 -4.67
CA GLN A 238 37.07 3.82 -3.75
C GLN A 238 35.80 4.43 -3.12
N GLU A 239 34.72 4.53 -3.90
CA GLU A 239 33.42 5.00 -3.43
C GLU A 239 32.82 4.01 -2.42
N LEU A 240 32.84 2.71 -2.73
CA LEU A 240 32.34 1.65 -1.84
C LEU A 240 33.07 1.67 -0.49
N LYS A 241 34.40 1.70 -0.50
CA LYS A 241 35.20 1.81 0.73
C LYS A 241 34.92 3.08 1.51
N ASN A 242 34.69 4.19 0.82
CA ASN A 242 34.34 5.45 1.48
C ASN A 242 32.98 5.36 2.17
N ARG A 243 31.99 4.74 1.52
CA ARG A 243 30.68 4.47 2.11
C ARG A 243 30.76 3.53 3.31
N GLU A 244 31.47 2.40 3.20
CA GLU A 244 31.68 1.48 4.33
C GLU A 244 32.36 2.19 5.51
N LYS A 245 33.41 2.98 5.25
CA LYS A 245 34.12 3.74 6.28
C LYS A 245 33.26 4.81 6.96
N THR A 246 32.33 5.41 6.22
CA THR A 246 31.49 6.52 6.71
C THR A 246 30.04 6.11 6.95
N GLY A 247 29.72 4.81 6.91
CA GLY A 247 28.36 4.29 6.78
C GLY A 247 27.40 4.76 7.87
N SER A 248 27.83 4.72 9.14
CA SER A 248 27.00 5.20 10.25
C SER A 248 26.65 6.69 10.13
N ARG A 249 27.60 7.51 9.67
CA ARG A 249 27.37 8.93 9.42
C ARG A 249 26.47 9.12 8.19
N LEU A 250 26.67 8.33 7.15
CA LEU A 250 25.88 8.41 5.92
C LEU A 250 24.40 8.08 6.19
N LEU A 251 24.13 7.00 6.91
CA LEU A 251 22.78 6.64 7.37
C LEU A 251 22.18 7.70 8.29
N GLY A 252 22.96 8.22 9.25
CA GLY A 252 22.51 9.29 10.13
C GLY A 252 22.11 10.56 9.36
N ASN A 253 22.91 10.95 8.36
CA ASN A 253 22.61 12.08 7.49
C ASN A 253 21.37 11.81 6.62
N TYR A 254 21.20 10.60 6.10
CA TYR A 254 20.01 10.21 5.32
C TYR A 254 18.74 10.39 6.15
N PHE A 255 18.68 9.85 7.37
CA PHE A 255 17.50 10.01 8.22
C PHE A 255 17.29 11.45 8.68
N PHE A 256 18.37 12.21 8.90
CA PHE A 256 18.25 13.64 9.18
C PHE A 256 17.64 14.39 8.00
N ASP A 257 18.11 14.14 6.78
CA ASP A 257 17.58 14.76 5.55
C ASP A 257 16.11 14.36 5.29
N LEU A 258 15.79 13.08 5.50
CA LEU A 258 14.44 12.55 5.43
C LEU A 258 13.50 13.33 6.37
N SER A 259 13.90 13.50 7.63
CA SER A 259 13.12 14.23 8.65
C SER A 259 12.98 15.72 8.36
N ARG A 260 13.97 16.33 7.69
CA ARG A 260 13.96 17.75 7.35
C ARG A 260 12.93 18.08 6.25
N HIS A 261 12.73 17.16 5.33
CA HIS A 261 11.79 17.31 4.21
C HIS A 261 10.41 16.74 4.49
N GLU A 262 10.23 16.04 5.62
CA GLU A 262 8.94 15.49 6.02
C GLU A 262 8.05 16.54 6.67
N LYS A 263 6.87 16.72 6.08
CA LYS A 263 5.80 17.55 6.61
C LYS A 263 4.91 16.78 7.58
N HIS A 264 4.89 15.45 7.44
CA HIS A 264 4.06 14.51 8.19
C HIS A 264 4.92 13.35 8.69
N GLU A 265 4.92 13.11 9.99
CA GLU A 265 5.62 11.97 10.58
C GLU A 265 4.90 10.67 10.18
N ASN A 266 5.62 9.73 9.58
CA ASN A 266 5.07 8.43 9.21
C ASN A 266 5.09 7.45 10.41
N TRP A 267 4.67 6.20 10.19
CA TRP A 267 4.78 5.14 11.19
C TRP A 267 6.25 4.95 11.60
N ARG A 268 6.53 4.87 12.91
CA ARG A 268 7.90 4.90 13.46
C ARG A 268 8.75 3.74 12.97
N SER A 269 8.14 2.59 12.76
CA SER A 269 8.82 1.39 12.26
C SER A 269 9.29 1.55 10.81
N LEU A 270 8.68 2.42 10.00
CA LEU A 270 9.04 2.59 8.59
C LEU A 270 10.43 3.18 8.40
N TYR A 271 10.89 3.99 9.35
CA TYR A 271 12.26 4.51 9.37
C TYR A 271 13.31 3.44 9.68
N ARG A 272 12.89 2.19 9.96
CA ARG A 272 13.77 1.03 10.09
C ARG A 272 13.82 0.17 8.82
N LEU A 273 13.07 0.54 7.77
CA LEU A 273 13.18 -0.09 6.47
C LEU A 273 14.47 0.35 5.79
N SER A 274 14.92 -0.42 4.80
CA SER A 274 16.10 -0.04 4.01
C SER A 274 15.86 1.29 3.29
N PRO A 275 16.91 2.11 3.08
CA PRO A 275 16.81 3.34 2.28
C PRO A 275 16.21 3.08 0.89
N ARG A 276 16.50 1.93 0.27
CA ARG A 276 15.92 1.51 -1.01
C ARG A 276 14.39 1.43 -0.95
N LEU A 277 13.85 0.76 0.06
CA LEU A 277 12.40 0.60 0.21
C LEU A 277 11.74 1.92 0.61
N ILE A 278 12.33 2.71 1.50
CA ILE A 278 11.82 4.05 1.85
C ILE A 278 11.75 4.92 0.59
N ASN A 279 12.83 4.97 -0.19
CA ASN A 279 12.88 5.73 -1.43
C ASN A 279 11.85 5.24 -2.45
N HIS A 280 11.66 3.92 -2.58
CA HIS A 280 10.63 3.33 -3.42
C HIS A 280 9.23 3.81 -3.01
N LEU A 281 8.87 3.68 -1.73
CA LEU A 281 7.55 4.13 -1.24
C LEU A 281 7.32 5.63 -1.45
N ARG A 282 8.37 6.45 -1.32
CA ARG A 282 8.34 7.91 -1.51
C ARG A 282 8.31 8.35 -2.97
N GLN A 283 8.71 7.49 -3.91
CA GLN A 283 8.80 7.83 -5.33
C GLN A 283 7.72 7.15 -6.17
N THR A 284 7.12 6.07 -5.67
CA THR A 284 6.05 5.34 -6.35
C THR A 284 4.71 6.04 -6.10
N PRO A 285 4.05 6.56 -7.15
CA PRO A 285 2.68 7.05 -7.06
C PRO A 285 1.73 5.93 -6.64
N LEU A 286 0.76 6.25 -5.79
CA LEU A 286 -0.36 5.35 -5.53
C LEU A 286 -1.23 5.23 -6.78
N GLY A 287 -1.72 4.02 -7.06
CA GLY A 287 -2.44 3.71 -8.29
C GLY A 287 -3.29 2.44 -8.18
N PRO A 288 -4.14 2.12 -9.18
CA PRO A 288 -5.03 0.96 -9.16
C PRO A 288 -4.34 -0.38 -8.90
N GLU A 289 -3.11 -0.55 -9.36
CA GLU A 289 -2.25 -1.73 -9.14
C GLU A 289 -1.96 -1.98 -7.65
N HIS A 290 -2.06 -0.95 -6.82
CA HIS A 290 -1.85 -1.00 -5.38
C HIS A 290 -3.11 -1.32 -4.57
N LYS A 291 -4.25 -1.62 -5.21
CA LYS A 291 -5.51 -1.93 -4.52
C LYS A 291 -5.37 -3.05 -3.49
N ASN A 292 -4.82 -4.20 -3.89
CA ASN A 292 -4.62 -5.34 -3.00
C ASN A 292 -3.68 -5.00 -1.84
N TRP A 293 -2.73 -4.07 -2.07
CA TRP A 293 -1.82 -3.61 -1.04
C TRP A 293 -2.55 -2.75 0.01
N LEU A 294 -3.37 -1.78 -0.42
CA LEU A 294 -4.20 -0.95 0.46
C LEU A 294 -5.23 -1.76 1.25
N GLU A 295 -5.84 -2.78 0.65
CA GLU A 295 -6.82 -3.64 1.31
C GLU A 295 -6.25 -4.39 2.50
N ARG A 296 -4.93 -4.64 2.53
CA ARG A 296 -4.27 -5.34 3.64
C ARG A 296 -3.88 -4.42 4.81
N LEU A 297 -3.77 -3.12 4.57
CA LEU A 297 -3.39 -2.15 5.59
C LEU A 297 -4.54 -1.89 6.58
N PRO A 298 -4.24 -1.76 7.89
CA PRO A 298 -5.24 -1.35 8.87
C PRO A 298 -5.59 0.13 8.65
N LYS A 299 -6.88 0.46 8.66
CA LYS A 299 -7.34 1.83 8.41
C LYS A 299 -8.36 2.28 9.46
N ALA A 300 -8.42 3.58 9.69
CA ALA A 300 -9.44 4.24 10.51
C ALA A 300 -10.35 5.08 9.62
N ASP A 301 -11.66 4.96 9.80
CA ASP A 301 -12.66 5.76 9.07
C ASP A 301 -13.37 6.69 10.07
N LEU A 302 -13.03 7.99 10.02
CA LEU A 302 -13.48 8.98 11.01
C LEU A 302 -14.74 9.71 10.59
N HIS A 303 -15.12 9.64 9.32
CA HIS A 303 -16.26 10.35 8.75
C HIS A 303 -17.09 9.37 7.93
N ARG A 304 -18.01 8.69 8.62
CA ARG A 304 -18.91 7.70 8.02
C ARG A 304 -20.33 7.84 8.58
N HIS A 305 -21.28 8.24 7.74
CA HIS A 305 -22.68 8.41 8.14
C HIS A 305 -23.38 7.06 8.19
N LEU A 306 -23.95 6.75 9.35
CA LEU A 306 -24.71 5.53 9.59
C LEU A 306 -25.79 5.33 8.54
N GLY A 307 -26.52 6.39 8.17
CA GLY A 307 -27.64 6.30 7.23
C GLY A 307 -27.25 5.88 5.81
N GLY A 308 -26.02 6.15 5.38
CA GLY A 308 -25.53 5.90 4.01
C GLY A 308 -24.49 4.79 3.92
N CYS A 309 -24.37 3.93 4.94
CA CYS A 309 -23.32 2.89 4.99
C CYS A 309 -23.57 1.69 4.07
N LEU A 310 -24.82 1.29 3.89
CA LEU A 310 -25.13 0.00 3.28
C LEU A 310 -25.28 0.10 1.77
N ASN A 311 -24.60 -0.80 1.05
CA ASN A 311 -24.87 -1.04 -0.36
C ASN A 311 -26.27 -1.68 -0.54
N LEU A 312 -26.75 -1.77 -1.79
CA LEU A 312 -28.11 -2.25 -2.05
C LEU A 312 -28.37 -3.67 -1.52
N GLU A 313 -27.41 -4.59 -1.67
CA GLU A 313 -27.53 -5.97 -1.17
C GLU A 313 -27.76 -6.00 0.35
N ASP A 314 -26.95 -5.24 1.09
CA ASP A 314 -27.08 -5.10 2.55
C ASP A 314 -28.39 -4.40 2.93
N GLN A 315 -28.82 -3.39 2.18
CA GLN A 315 -30.12 -2.76 2.39
C GLN A 315 -31.27 -3.77 2.25
N ARG A 316 -31.23 -4.66 1.23
CA ARG A 316 -32.24 -5.71 1.05
C ARG A 316 -32.23 -6.71 2.20
N GLN A 317 -31.04 -7.10 2.69
CA GLN A 317 -30.91 -8.02 3.82
C GLN A 317 -31.55 -7.44 5.10
N VAL A 318 -31.31 -6.16 5.38
CA VAL A 318 -31.96 -5.46 6.50
C VAL A 318 -33.47 -5.33 6.27
N GLY A 319 -33.87 -4.97 5.04
CA GLY A 319 -35.28 -4.88 4.63
C GLY A 319 -36.02 -6.22 4.84
N LEU A 320 -35.38 -7.34 4.52
CA LEU A 320 -35.92 -8.68 4.74
C LEU A 320 -36.11 -8.99 6.23
N SER A 321 -35.19 -8.55 7.09
CA SER A 321 -35.31 -8.73 8.55
C SER A 321 -36.53 -7.97 9.10
N VAL A 322 -36.73 -6.72 8.65
CA VAL A 322 -37.94 -5.96 8.97
C VAL A 322 -39.18 -6.66 8.43
N TRP A 323 -39.14 -7.08 7.16
CA TRP A 323 -40.26 -7.77 6.50
C TRP A 323 -40.67 -9.05 7.23
N GLN A 324 -39.71 -9.87 7.66
CA GLN A 324 -39.99 -11.11 8.37
C GLN A 324 -40.64 -10.89 9.74
N ALA A 325 -40.36 -9.76 10.40
CA ALA A 325 -40.98 -9.39 11.66
C ALA A 325 -42.46 -8.95 11.52
N LEU A 326 -42.91 -8.57 10.31
CA LEU A 326 -44.28 -8.10 10.09
C LEU A 326 -45.30 -9.24 10.07
N SER A 327 -46.48 -8.97 10.63
CA SER A 327 -47.66 -9.83 10.49
C SER A 327 -48.16 -9.87 9.04
N LYS A 328 -48.97 -10.88 8.71
CA LYS A 328 -49.57 -11.00 7.36
C LYS A 328 -50.40 -9.77 6.98
N GLN A 329 -51.10 -9.16 7.95
CA GLN A 329 -51.92 -7.97 7.71
C GLN A 329 -51.07 -6.73 7.43
N GLU A 330 -49.98 -6.54 8.18
CA GLU A 330 -49.05 -5.44 7.96
C GLU A 330 -48.35 -5.54 6.60
N LYS A 331 -47.93 -6.76 6.21
CA LYS A 331 -47.38 -7.03 4.88
C LYS A 331 -48.35 -6.65 3.78
N ALA A 332 -49.60 -7.11 3.87
CA ALA A 332 -50.64 -6.79 2.89
C ALA A 332 -50.89 -5.28 2.79
N LYS A 333 -50.92 -4.56 3.93
CA LYS A 333 -51.09 -3.10 3.96
C LYS A 333 -49.90 -2.38 3.33
N ALA A 334 -48.67 -2.81 3.64
CA ALA A 334 -47.46 -2.21 3.09
C ALA A 334 -47.38 -2.40 1.57
N LEU A 335 -47.61 -3.63 1.08
CA LEU A 335 -47.69 -3.95 -0.35
C LEU A 335 -48.74 -3.11 -1.08
N ALA A 336 -49.94 -2.98 -0.51
CA ALA A 336 -50.99 -2.18 -1.11
C ALA A 336 -50.60 -0.70 -1.25
N ALA A 337 -49.85 -0.16 -0.28
CA ALA A 337 -49.42 1.24 -0.28
C ALA A 337 -48.29 1.52 -1.27
N VAL A 338 -47.39 0.57 -1.54
CA VAL A 338 -46.30 0.73 -2.52
C VAL A 338 -46.60 0.11 -3.88
N LYS A 339 -47.82 -0.41 -4.08
CA LYS A 339 -48.21 -1.17 -5.28
C LYS A 339 -47.91 -0.42 -6.58
N THR A 340 -48.24 0.87 -6.65
CA THR A 340 -47.99 1.69 -7.85
C THR A 340 -46.50 1.70 -8.23
N LEU A 341 -45.61 1.81 -7.24
CA LEU A 341 -44.16 1.80 -7.48
C LEU A 341 -43.66 0.42 -7.93
N LEU A 342 -44.26 -0.66 -7.41
CA LEU A 342 -43.90 -2.02 -7.79
C LEU A 342 -44.38 -2.38 -9.21
N ASP A 343 -45.58 -1.94 -9.58
CA ASP A 343 -46.21 -2.21 -10.88
C ASP A 343 -45.51 -1.44 -12.04
N GLU A 344 -44.78 -0.35 -11.73
CA GLU A 344 -43.98 0.42 -12.68
C GLU A 344 -42.59 -0.23 -12.93
N SER A 345 -42.55 -1.43 -13.52
CA SER A 345 -41.30 -2.15 -13.75
C SER A 345 -40.34 -1.46 -14.73
N ASP A 346 -40.88 -0.74 -15.71
CA ASP A 346 -40.13 -0.23 -16.88
C ASP A 346 -40.04 1.32 -16.92
N ARG A 347 -40.49 2.02 -15.86
CA ARG A 347 -40.50 3.49 -15.78
C ARG A 347 -39.75 3.98 -14.55
N HIS A 348 -39.20 5.20 -14.65
CA HIS A 348 -38.69 5.92 -13.48
C HIS A 348 -39.85 6.29 -12.57
N TRP A 349 -39.69 6.00 -11.28
CA TRP A 349 -40.57 6.50 -10.24
C TRP A 349 -40.52 8.03 -10.22
N ASP A 350 -41.66 8.66 -9.96
CA ASP A 350 -41.74 10.12 -9.79
C ASP A 350 -40.69 10.61 -8.79
N TRP A 351 -40.01 11.73 -9.06
CA TRP A 351 -38.91 12.20 -8.21
C TRP A 351 -39.29 12.25 -6.71
N ASN A 352 -40.50 12.69 -6.39
CA ASN A 352 -41.01 12.83 -5.02
C ASN A 352 -41.63 11.54 -4.45
N TRP A 353 -41.45 10.36 -5.06
CA TRP A 353 -42.02 9.10 -4.57
C TRP A 353 -41.65 8.83 -3.11
N ILE A 354 -40.46 9.26 -2.68
CA ILE A 354 -39.98 9.02 -1.32
C ILE A 354 -40.82 9.77 -0.26
N ASP A 355 -41.45 10.89 -0.60
CA ASP A 355 -42.31 11.64 0.32
C ASP A 355 -43.56 10.83 0.69
N SER A 356 -44.01 9.95 -0.21
CA SER A 356 -45.11 9.01 0.06
C SER A 356 -44.75 7.93 1.08
N ILE A 357 -43.46 7.78 1.41
CA ILE A 357 -42.96 6.81 2.37
C ILE A 357 -42.50 7.50 3.66
N LYS A 358 -41.64 8.51 3.55
CA LYS A 358 -41.05 9.20 4.72
C LYS A 358 -42.11 9.84 5.62
N ASN A 359 -43.24 10.27 5.05
CA ASN A 359 -44.33 10.91 5.79
C ASN A 359 -45.35 9.92 6.39
N CYS A 360 -45.13 8.61 6.26
CA CYS A 360 -46.00 7.60 6.86
C CYS A 360 -45.45 7.08 8.19
N ASP A 361 -46.35 6.85 9.16
CA ASP A 361 -45.99 6.26 10.46
C ASP A 361 -45.33 4.88 10.33
N ASN A 362 -45.68 4.12 9.29
CA ASN A 362 -45.14 2.79 8.99
C ASN A 362 -44.07 2.81 7.89
N LYS A 363 -43.30 3.90 7.76
CA LYS A 363 -42.23 4.07 6.75
C LYS A 363 -41.28 2.88 6.63
N ALA A 364 -40.86 2.27 7.75
CA ALA A 364 -39.99 1.10 7.73
C ALA A 364 -40.64 -0.12 7.02
N HIS A 365 -41.96 -0.29 7.17
CA HIS A 365 -42.69 -1.39 6.53
C HIS A 365 -42.77 -1.19 5.02
N LEU A 366 -42.97 0.06 4.58
CA LEU A 366 -43.04 0.43 3.17
C LEU A 366 -41.67 0.27 2.50
N SER A 367 -40.59 0.75 3.14
CA SER A 367 -39.24 0.56 2.64
C SER A 367 -38.85 -0.92 2.59
N ALA A 368 -39.22 -1.71 3.62
CA ALA A 368 -39.00 -3.15 3.62
C ALA A 368 -39.76 -3.86 2.48
N ALA A 369 -41.02 -3.46 2.21
CA ALA A 369 -41.79 -3.99 1.09
C ALA A 369 -41.09 -3.72 -0.25
N LEU A 370 -40.65 -2.47 -0.49
CA LEU A 370 -39.92 -2.12 -1.73
C LEU A 370 -38.61 -2.89 -1.86
N LEU A 371 -37.80 -2.94 -0.80
CA LEU A 371 -36.51 -3.63 -0.82
C LEU A 371 -36.64 -5.15 -0.97
N VAL A 372 -37.75 -5.75 -0.57
CA VAL A 372 -37.96 -7.20 -0.73
C VAL A 372 -38.59 -7.52 -2.09
N GLU A 373 -39.52 -6.72 -2.57
CA GLU A 373 -40.41 -7.08 -3.68
C GLU A 373 -40.03 -6.40 -5.01
N ALA A 374 -39.36 -5.24 -4.98
CA ALA A 374 -38.88 -4.61 -6.21
C ALA A 374 -37.70 -5.40 -6.80
N SER A 375 -37.60 -5.41 -8.12
CA SER A 375 -36.44 -5.98 -8.82
C SER A 375 -35.18 -5.14 -8.60
N ASP A 376 -34.00 -5.76 -8.73
CA ASP A 376 -32.73 -5.04 -8.63
C ASP A 376 -32.60 -3.94 -9.68
N ALA A 377 -33.13 -4.16 -10.88
CA ALA A 377 -33.17 -3.14 -11.93
C ALA A 377 -34.02 -1.93 -11.52
N GLN A 378 -35.21 -2.13 -10.95
CA GLN A 378 -36.04 -1.03 -10.44
C GLN A 378 -35.32 -0.23 -9.37
N LEU A 379 -34.69 -0.90 -8.39
CA LEU A 379 -33.98 -0.23 -7.31
C LEU A 379 -32.76 0.52 -7.83
N HIS A 380 -31.91 -0.10 -8.65
CA HIS A 380 -30.74 0.56 -9.23
C HIS A 380 -31.11 1.78 -10.08
N ASN A 381 -32.14 1.65 -10.92
CA ASN A 381 -32.58 2.73 -11.80
C ASN A 381 -33.09 3.94 -10.99
N ASN A 382 -33.87 3.70 -9.93
CA ASN A 382 -34.53 4.77 -9.19
C ASN A 382 -33.72 5.36 -8.03
N LEU A 383 -32.75 4.61 -7.52
CA LEU A 383 -31.87 5.05 -6.44
C LEU A 383 -30.57 5.68 -6.96
N TRP A 384 -29.91 5.07 -7.94
CA TRP A 384 -28.63 5.56 -8.46
C TRP A 384 -28.74 6.18 -9.85
N GLN A 385 -29.27 5.45 -10.85
CA GLN A 385 -29.25 5.91 -12.25
C GLN A 385 -30.01 7.23 -12.45
N ALA A 386 -31.08 7.46 -11.67
CA ALA A 386 -31.85 8.71 -11.66
C ALA A 386 -31.02 9.96 -11.27
N THR A 387 -29.77 9.78 -10.84
CA THR A 387 -28.88 10.85 -10.40
C THR A 387 -27.56 10.87 -11.19
N GLU A 388 -27.43 10.06 -12.24
CA GLU A 388 -26.24 10.02 -13.09
C GLU A 388 -26.24 11.10 -14.19
N PRO A 389 -25.09 11.65 -14.57
CA PRO A 389 -23.78 11.46 -13.93
C PRO A 389 -23.72 12.16 -12.57
N ARG A 390 -23.22 11.47 -11.54
CA ARG A 390 -23.10 12.03 -10.18
C ARG A 390 -21.86 12.92 -10.04
N VAL A 391 -21.93 14.14 -10.58
CA VAL A 391 -20.88 15.15 -10.46
C VAL A 391 -21.51 16.50 -10.16
N ALA A 392 -21.01 17.19 -9.11
CA ALA A 392 -21.48 18.52 -8.72
C ALA A 392 -23.01 18.62 -8.49
N LEU A 393 -23.61 17.58 -7.91
CA LEU A 393 -25.05 17.44 -7.72
C LEU A 393 -25.67 18.59 -6.93
N LYS A 394 -24.91 19.21 -6.00
CA LYS A 394 -25.36 20.38 -5.23
C LYS A 394 -25.78 21.54 -6.14
N HIS A 395 -25.16 21.69 -7.31
CA HIS A 395 -25.44 22.77 -8.26
C HIS A 395 -26.51 22.41 -9.31
N GLY A 396 -27.02 21.18 -9.32
CA GLY A 396 -28.09 20.73 -10.21
C GLY A 396 -29.50 21.12 -9.73
N GLU A 397 -30.51 20.90 -10.57
CA GLU A 397 -31.91 21.26 -10.27
C GLU A 397 -32.49 20.62 -8.99
N ARG A 398 -31.97 19.44 -8.61
CA ARG A 398 -32.40 18.69 -7.43
C ARG A 398 -31.53 18.94 -6.20
N GLY A 399 -30.41 19.65 -6.37
CA GLY A 399 -29.46 19.97 -5.31
C GLY A 399 -29.03 18.75 -4.50
N PHE A 400 -28.84 18.96 -3.20
CA PHE A 400 -28.36 17.94 -2.27
C PHE A 400 -29.25 16.69 -2.17
N SER A 401 -30.55 16.81 -2.46
CA SER A 401 -31.46 15.65 -2.43
C SER A 401 -31.12 14.58 -3.47
N ALA A 402 -30.46 14.95 -4.57
CA ALA A 402 -29.94 13.98 -5.54
C ALA A 402 -28.76 13.19 -5.01
N TYR A 403 -27.94 13.79 -4.14
CA TYR A 403 -26.87 13.06 -3.49
C TYR A 403 -27.41 12.00 -2.52
N GLU A 404 -28.35 12.39 -1.64
CA GLU A 404 -28.92 11.54 -0.58
C GLU A 404 -29.81 10.40 -1.12
N ARG A 405 -30.32 10.52 -2.36
CA ARG A 405 -31.32 9.63 -2.98
C ARG A 405 -31.05 8.13 -2.81
N PRO A 406 -29.83 7.60 -3.02
CA PRO A 406 -29.62 6.16 -2.85
C PRO A 406 -29.72 5.67 -1.41
N GLY A 407 -29.65 6.57 -0.44
CA GLY A 407 -29.84 6.28 0.98
C GLY A 407 -31.32 6.30 1.42
N ASP A 408 -32.25 6.72 0.57
CA ASP A 408 -33.66 7.01 0.93
C ASP A 408 -34.42 5.79 1.50
N LEU A 409 -34.15 4.59 0.99
CA LEU A 409 -34.74 3.33 1.50
C LEU A 409 -33.99 2.76 2.70
N SER A 410 -32.94 3.43 3.15
CA SER A 410 -32.13 3.03 4.28
C SER A 410 -32.11 4.12 5.36
N GLY A 411 -31.23 4.00 6.35
CA GLY A 411 -31.10 4.99 7.42
C GLY A 411 -32.44 5.27 8.11
N SER A 412 -32.93 6.51 8.02
CA SER A 412 -34.11 6.99 8.78
C SER A 412 -35.44 6.31 8.47
N THR A 413 -35.54 5.56 7.38
CA THR A 413 -36.70 4.73 7.06
C THR A 413 -36.56 3.37 7.75
N LEU A 414 -35.62 2.53 7.32
CA LEU A 414 -35.43 1.18 7.88
C LEU A 414 -35.05 1.16 9.36
N LEU A 415 -34.10 1.99 9.81
CA LEU A 415 -33.61 1.99 11.20
C LEU A 415 -34.66 2.45 12.22
N SER A 416 -35.79 2.99 11.76
CA SER A 416 -36.93 3.27 12.64
C SER A 416 -37.66 2.01 13.13
N SER A 417 -37.37 0.84 12.53
CA SER A 417 -37.84 -0.45 13.04
C SER A 417 -36.76 -1.11 13.90
N PRO A 418 -37.08 -1.53 15.14
CA PRO A 418 -36.16 -2.30 15.98
C PRO A 418 -35.65 -3.59 15.32
N ALA A 419 -36.45 -4.19 14.41
CA ALA A 419 -36.07 -5.39 13.68
C ALA A 419 -34.93 -5.17 12.68
N ALA A 420 -34.67 -3.92 12.27
CA ALA A 420 -33.57 -3.59 11.37
C ALA A 420 -32.22 -3.60 12.08
N ILE A 421 -32.18 -3.23 13.37
CA ILE A 421 -30.96 -2.88 14.12
C ILE A 421 -29.92 -4.02 14.13
N PRO A 422 -30.28 -5.29 14.46
CA PRO A 422 -29.28 -6.38 14.50
C PRO A 422 -28.66 -6.66 13.13
N SER A 423 -29.49 -6.77 12.09
CA SER A 423 -29.01 -7.03 10.73
C SER A 423 -28.17 -5.87 10.19
N TYR A 424 -28.52 -4.62 10.52
CA TYR A 424 -27.76 -3.45 10.10
C TYR A 424 -26.36 -3.46 10.72
N ALA A 425 -26.26 -3.75 12.02
CA ALA A 425 -24.99 -3.86 12.73
C ALA A 425 -24.12 -4.99 12.16
N GLU A 426 -24.71 -6.15 11.86
CA GLU A 426 -24.01 -7.28 11.22
C GLU A 426 -23.44 -6.89 9.84
N CYS A 427 -24.25 -6.22 9.00
CA CYS A 427 -23.81 -5.75 7.69
C CYS A 427 -22.63 -4.77 7.80
N ILE A 428 -22.68 -3.77 8.69
CA ILE A 428 -21.55 -2.84 8.90
C ILE A 428 -20.31 -3.58 9.37
N VAL A 429 -20.43 -4.46 10.36
CA VAL A 429 -19.30 -5.23 10.90
C VAL A 429 -18.66 -6.07 9.80
N ARG A 430 -19.48 -6.74 8.97
CA ARG A 430 -19.02 -7.51 7.80
C ARG A 430 -18.24 -6.63 6.82
N GLN A 431 -18.78 -5.47 6.44
CA GLN A 431 -18.11 -4.51 5.55
C GLN A 431 -16.74 -4.10 6.12
N CYS A 432 -16.71 -3.69 7.39
CA CYS A 432 -15.48 -3.26 8.06
C CYS A 432 -14.41 -4.35 8.11
N VAL A 433 -14.80 -5.61 8.32
CA VAL A 433 -13.87 -6.76 8.31
C VAL A 433 -13.30 -6.98 6.91
N VAL A 434 -14.13 -6.94 5.86
CA VAL A 434 -13.71 -7.09 4.46
C VAL A 434 -12.75 -5.97 4.06
N GLU A 435 -13.04 -4.73 4.47
CA GLU A 435 -12.23 -3.54 4.18
C GLU A 435 -10.99 -3.37 5.08
N ARG A 436 -10.80 -4.27 6.07
CA ARG A 436 -9.74 -4.18 7.10
C ARG A 436 -9.77 -2.85 7.88
N LEU A 437 -10.96 -2.34 8.14
CA LEU A 437 -11.13 -1.21 9.05
C LEU A 437 -10.86 -1.68 10.47
N ALA A 438 -9.92 -1.03 11.12
CA ALA A 438 -9.55 -1.29 12.50
C ALA A 438 -10.36 -0.44 13.48
N TYR A 439 -10.76 0.75 13.05
CA TYR A 439 -11.45 1.73 13.87
C TYR A 439 -12.43 2.54 13.01
N VAL A 440 -13.65 2.76 13.51
CA VAL A 440 -14.70 3.48 12.78
C VAL A 440 -15.47 4.39 13.73
N GLU A 441 -15.59 5.67 13.37
CA GLU A 441 -16.48 6.63 14.02
C GLU A 441 -17.74 6.81 13.16
N LEU A 442 -18.79 6.09 13.54
CA LEU A 442 -20.09 6.21 12.87
C LEU A 442 -20.75 7.52 13.30
N ARG A 443 -21.35 8.23 12.35
CA ARG A 443 -22.09 9.47 12.59
C ARG A 443 -23.57 9.30 12.32
N GLY A 444 -24.42 9.87 13.15
CA GLY A 444 -25.85 9.82 12.89
C GLY A 444 -26.70 10.65 13.85
N SER A 445 -27.95 10.89 13.47
CA SER A 445 -28.95 11.56 14.31
C SER A 445 -29.92 10.51 14.89
N PRO A 446 -29.58 9.86 16.02
CA PRO A 446 -30.34 8.73 16.56
C PRO A 446 -31.82 9.03 16.85
N GLN A 447 -32.14 10.29 17.17
CA GLN A 447 -33.51 10.78 17.34
C GLN A 447 -34.39 10.67 16.08
N LYS A 448 -33.78 10.51 14.88
CA LYS A 448 -34.53 10.26 13.64
C LYS A 448 -34.98 8.79 13.50
N TYR A 449 -34.45 7.90 14.34
CA TYR A 449 -34.72 6.45 14.31
C TYR A 449 -35.69 6.01 15.42
N GLY A 450 -36.21 6.94 16.23
CA GLY A 450 -37.09 6.66 17.36
C GLY A 450 -36.63 7.40 18.61
N ASP A 451 -36.77 6.78 19.78
CA ASP A 451 -36.11 7.27 21.00
C ASP A 451 -34.58 7.14 20.83
N GLY A 452 -33.89 8.28 20.80
CA GLY A 452 -32.47 8.32 20.48
C GLY A 452 -31.59 7.54 21.45
N LEU A 453 -31.90 7.51 22.75
CA LEU A 453 -31.12 6.75 23.72
C LEU A 453 -31.38 5.25 23.59
N VAL A 454 -32.64 4.86 23.44
CA VAL A 454 -33.02 3.46 23.23
C VAL A 454 -32.40 2.90 21.95
N PHE A 455 -32.38 3.70 20.88
CA PHE A 455 -31.72 3.34 19.63
C PHE A 455 -30.21 3.12 19.86
N LEU A 456 -29.52 4.08 20.48
CA LEU A 456 -28.08 3.97 20.73
C LEU A 456 -27.73 2.75 21.59
N GLU A 457 -28.53 2.46 22.62
CA GLU A 457 -28.36 1.27 23.47
C GLU A 457 -28.49 -0.03 22.66
N SER A 458 -29.57 -0.13 21.88
CA SER A 458 -29.87 -1.31 21.06
C SER A 458 -28.83 -1.51 19.97
N PHE A 459 -28.41 -0.43 19.32
CA PHE A 459 -27.41 -0.47 18.26
C PHE A 459 -26.02 -0.82 18.81
N TYR A 460 -25.63 -0.26 19.95
CA TYR A 460 -24.38 -0.63 20.61
C TYR A 460 -24.37 -2.12 20.99
N GLN A 461 -25.45 -2.64 21.56
CA GLN A 461 -25.58 -4.07 21.87
C GLN A 461 -25.50 -4.94 20.61
N ALA A 462 -26.17 -4.54 19.53
CA ALA A 462 -26.13 -5.25 18.25
C ALA A 462 -24.71 -5.30 17.65
N LEU A 463 -23.96 -4.19 17.71
CA LEU A 463 -22.55 -4.16 17.30
C LEU A 463 -21.71 -5.13 18.15
N GLN A 464 -21.88 -5.13 19.48
CA GLN A 464 -21.14 -6.06 20.35
C GLN A 464 -21.48 -7.53 20.05
N GLN A 465 -22.73 -7.84 19.75
CA GLN A 465 -23.15 -9.19 19.36
C GLN A 465 -22.53 -9.62 18.03
N ALA A 466 -22.57 -8.76 17.01
CA ALA A 466 -21.94 -9.02 15.72
C ALA A 466 -20.41 -9.18 15.83
N LEU A 467 -19.76 -8.42 16.72
CA LEU A 467 -18.32 -8.54 17.00
C LEU A 467 -17.95 -9.78 17.82
N ALA A 468 -18.88 -10.38 18.57
CA ALA A 468 -18.59 -11.47 19.49
C ALA A 468 -18.05 -12.72 18.77
N SER A 469 -18.55 -13.00 17.56
CA SER A 469 -18.18 -14.15 16.73
C SER A 469 -16.80 -14.01 16.05
N LEU A 470 -16.24 -12.80 16.00
CA LEU A 470 -14.99 -12.53 15.30
C LEU A 470 -13.74 -12.86 16.14
N PRO A 471 -12.64 -13.32 15.52
CA PRO A 471 -11.35 -13.37 16.18
C PRO A 471 -10.88 -11.97 16.58
N ALA A 472 -10.27 -11.83 17.76
CA ALA A 472 -9.83 -10.52 18.29
C ALA A 472 -9.00 -9.68 17.31
N ARG A 473 -8.16 -10.32 16.47
CA ARG A 473 -7.33 -9.62 15.49
C ARG A 473 -8.13 -8.95 14.35
N LEU A 474 -9.34 -9.43 14.07
CA LEU A 474 -10.20 -8.96 12.99
C LEU A 474 -11.33 -8.04 13.50
N LYS A 475 -11.42 -7.79 14.81
CA LYS A 475 -12.49 -6.95 15.37
C LYS A 475 -12.21 -5.46 15.09
N PRO A 476 -13.03 -4.78 14.28
CA PRO A 476 -13.05 -3.33 14.26
C PRO A 476 -13.54 -2.78 15.60
N GLU A 477 -13.02 -1.61 15.99
CA GLU A 477 -13.51 -0.85 17.12
C GLU A 477 -14.46 0.26 16.62
N PHE A 478 -15.71 0.23 17.08
CA PHE A 478 -16.72 1.23 16.72
C PHE A 478 -16.88 2.27 17.82
N ARG A 479 -17.05 3.52 17.39
CA ARG A 479 -17.53 4.64 18.19
C ARG A 479 -18.64 5.36 17.45
N PHE A 480 -19.34 6.24 18.16
CA PHE A 480 -20.46 6.98 17.64
C PHE A 480 -20.33 8.48 17.91
N ILE A 481 -20.63 9.27 16.89
CA ILE A 481 -20.72 10.73 16.92
C ILE A 481 -22.16 11.10 16.61
N ILE A 482 -22.78 11.87 17.50
CA ILE A 482 -24.16 12.30 17.32
C ILE A 482 -24.18 13.54 16.44
N ILE A 483 -24.99 13.55 15.38
CA ILE A 483 -25.16 14.68 14.48
C ILE A 483 -26.36 15.52 14.93
N ALA A 484 -26.09 16.80 15.19
CA ALA A 484 -27.08 17.87 15.18
C ALA A 484 -27.29 18.35 13.72
N ASP A 485 -28.54 18.34 13.25
CA ASP A 485 -28.86 18.72 11.88
C ASP A 485 -29.14 20.23 11.81
N ARG A 486 -28.30 20.98 11.10
CA ARG A 486 -28.43 22.45 10.98
C ARG A 486 -29.70 22.90 10.25
N ARG A 487 -30.36 22.01 9.49
CA ARG A 487 -31.67 22.27 8.87
C ARG A 487 -32.82 22.29 9.88
N LYS A 488 -32.56 21.89 11.13
CA LYS A 488 -33.53 21.79 12.24
C LYS A 488 -33.09 22.61 13.44
N ASN A 489 -32.90 23.92 13.22
CA ASN A 489 -32.44 24.87 14.22
C ASN A 489 -33.21 24.77 15.56
N GLU A 490 -34.52 24.54 15.49
CA GLU A 490 -35.41 24.38 16.65
C GLU A 490 -35.12 23.13 17.50
N GLN A 491 -34.43 22.13 16.93
CA GLN A 491 -34.11 20.85 17.58
C GLN A 491 -32.64 20.74 18.03
N LEU A 492 -31.80 21.74 17.73
CA LEU A 492 -30.37 21.70 18.04
C LEU A 492 -30.11 21.51 19.53
N GLN A 493 -30.73 22.32 20.39
CA GLN A 493 -30.57 22.24 21.84
C GLN A 493 -30.95 20.85 22.39
N GLN A 494 -32.04 20.27 21.88
CA GLN A 494 -32.51 18.95 22.30
C GLN A 494 -31.54 17.84 21.87
N THR A 495 -31.00 17.94 20.66
CA THR A 495 -30.03 16.98 20.12
C THR A 495 -28.69 17.05 20.87
N ILE A 496 -28.25 18.26 21.23
CA ILE A 496 -27.02 18.45 22.02
C ILE A 496 -27.21 17.93 23.44
N ALA A 497 -28.36 18.18 24.07
CA ALA A 497 -28.69 17.60 25.38
C ALA A 497 -28.71 16.06 25.33
N LEU A 498 -29.27 15.47 24.26
CA LEU A 498 -29.22 14.04 24.00
C LEU A 498 -27.77 13.54 23.91
N ALA A 499 -26.91 14.26 23.18
CA ALA A 499 -25.49 13.89 23.04
C ALA A 499 -24.74 13.92 24.36
N VAL A 500 -24.96 14.95 25.18
CA VAL A 500 -24.39 15.05 26.54
C VAL A 500 -24.88 13.91 27.43
N GLN A 501 -26.17 13.59 27.39
CA GLN A 501 -26.73 12.48 28.17
C GLN A 501 -26.16 11.13 27.72
N ALA A 502 -26.08 10.91 26.40
CA ALA A 502 -25.54 9.68 25.83
C ALA A 502 -24.04 9.52 26.15
N LYS A 503 -23.25 10.61 26.10
CA LYS A 503 -21.84 10.62 26.52
C LYS A 503 -21.67 10.19 27.98
N ARG A 504 -22.52 10.71 28.88
CA ARG A 504 -22.46 10.33 30.30
C ARG A 504 -22.81 8.86 30.53
N ARG A 505 -23.73 8.30 29.72
CA ARG A 505 -24.20 6.91 29.86
C ARG A 505 -23.25 5.89 29.22
N TRP A 506 -22.68 6.20 28.06
CA TRP A 506 -21.78 5.32 27.32
C TRP A 506 -20.51 6.08 26.89
N PRO A 507 -19.64 6.43 27.85
CA PRO A 507 -18.49 7.30 27.60
C PRO A 507 -17.48 6.73 26.58
N ASP A 508 -17.40 5.40 26.49
CA ASP A 508 -16.50 4.70 25.57
C ASP A 508 -17.13 4.46 24.20
N PHE A 509 -18.44 4.66 24.03
CA PHE A 509 -19.11 4.48 22.72
C PHE A 509 -19.43 5.82 22.08
N ILE A 510 -19.97 6.77 22.84
CA ILE A 510 -20.27 8.13 22.35
C ILE A 510 -19.03 8.99 22.52
N VAL A 511 -18.39 9.37 21.41
CA VAL A 511 -17.09 10.04 21.43
C VAL A 511 -17.09 11.45 20.88
N GLY A 512 -18.18 11.88 20.26
CA GLY A 512 -18.25 13.26 19.79
C GLY A 512 -19.65 13.73 19.42
N LEU A 513 -19.68 15.01 19.07
CA LEU A 513 -20.82 15.72 18.51
C LEU A 513 -20.41 16.33 17.17
N ASP A 514 -21.33 16.29 16.21
CA ASP A 514 -21.18 16.88 14.88
C ASP A 514 -22.33 17.86 14.57
N LEU A 515 -22.07 18.81 13.69
CA LEU A 515 -23.06 19.68 13.07
C LEU A 515 -22.98 19.49 11.56
N ALA A 516 -23.98 18.83 11.00
CA ALA A 516 -24.04 18.49 9.57
C ALA A 516 -25.38 18.94 8.94
N GLY A 517 -25.52 18.70 7.64
CA GLY A 517 -26.62 19.20 6.80
C GLY A 517 -26.16 20.33 5.88
N ASP A 518 -27.08 20.84 5.05
CA ASP A 518 -26.78 21.85 4.03
C ASP A 518 -26.14 23.10 4.66
N GLU A 519 -24.87 23.36 4.35
CA GLU A 519 -24.09 24.44 4.95
C GLU A 519 -24.60 25.85 4.60
N SER A 520 -25.45 25.98 3.58
CA SER A 520 -26.07 27.27 3.22
C SER A 520 -27.09 27.75 4.27
N GLU A 521 -27.55 26.87 5.15
CA GLU A 521 -28.46 27.23 6.25
C GLU A 521 -27.78 28.12 7.30
N LEU A 522 -28.44 29.23 7.64
CA LEU A 522 -27.93 30.17 8.63
C LEU A 522 -28.01 29.58 10.05
N LEU A 523 -26.86 29.57 10.72
CA LEU A 523 -26.79 29.21 12.14
C LEU A 523 -27.37 30.34 13.01
N PRO A 524 -28.03 30.01 14.13
CA PRO A 524 -28.46 31.00 15.12
C PRO A 524 -27.28 31.83 15.63
N ASP A 525 -27.49 33.12 15.89
CA ASP A 525 -26.45 34.02 16.42
C ASP A 525 -25.86 33.52 17.74
N ASN A 526 -26.63 32.78 18.53
CA ASN A 526 -26.22 32.20 19.80
C ASN A 526 -25.78 30.72 19.70
N ILE A 527 -25.37 30.23 18.52
CA ILE A 527 -25.00 28.82 18.31
C ILE A 527 -23.89 28.35 19.27
N GLY A 528 -22.94 29.23 19.64
CA GLY A 528 -21.92 28.91 20.63
C GLY A 528 -22.50 28.62 22.03
N GLU A 529 -23.53 29.35 22.44
CA GLU A 529 -24.26 29.09 23.70
C GLU A 529 -25.04 27.78 23.64
N VAL A 530 -25.60 27.46 22.46
CA VAL A 530 -26.31 26.20 22.22
C VAL A 530 -25.38 24.99 22.35
N PHE A 531 -24.11 25.13 21.98
CA PHE A 531 -23.07 24.10 22.13
C PHE A 531 -22.43 24.04 23.51
N LEU A 532 -22.61 25.06 24.36
CA LEU A 532 -21.98 25.15 25.68
C LEU A 532 -22.11 23.88 26.53
N PRO A 533 -23.27 23.18 26.60
CA PRO A 533 -23.38 21.94 27.36
C PRO A 533 -22.46 20.80 26.90
N ALA A 534 -22.13 20.75 25.59
CA ALA A 534 -21.18 19.77 25.06
C ALA A 534 -19.74 20.11 25.46
N PHE A 535 -19.38 21.40 25.46
CA PHE A 535 -18.07 21.87 25.92
C PHE A 535 -17.86 21.62 27.41
N GLU A 536 -18.88 21.83 28.25
CA GLU A 536 -18.83 21.62 29.70
C GLU A 536 -18.52 20.18 30.11
N VAL A 537 -18.88 19.20 29.27
CA VAL A 537 -18.54 17.78 29.48
C VAL A 537 -17.31 17.33 28.69
N CYS A 538 -16.59 18.28 28.08
CA CYS A 538 -15.41 18.04 27.25
C CYS A 538 -15.67 17.01 26.14
N LEU A 539 -16.85 17.06 25.51
CA LEU A 539 -17.18 16.19 24.38
C LEU A 539 -16.41 16.68 23.14
N PRO A 540 -15.60 15.83 22.49
CA PRO A 540 -14.94 16.19 21.24
C PRO A 540 -15.94 16.61 20.15
N ILE A 541 -15.53 17.58 19.34
CA ILE A 541 -16.39 18.22 18.35
C ILE A 541 -15.77 18.05 16.96
N THR A 542 -16.55 17.55 16.02
CA THR A 542 -16.27 17.70 14.59
C THR A 542 -17.38 18.54 13.96
N ILE A 543 -17.14 19.22 12.85
CA ILE A 543 -18.17 20.04 12.18
C ILE A 543 -17.97 19.89 10.68
N HIS A 544 -19.03 19.57 9.93
CA HIS A 544 -19.00 19.73 8.47
C HIS A 544 -18.87 21.23 8.15
N ALA A 545 -17.76 21.62 7.53
CA ALA A 545 -17.53 23.00 7.15
C ALA A 545 -16.70 23.08 5.86
N GLY A 546 -17.08 23.95 4.94
CA GLY A 546 -16.36 24.18 3.70
C GLY A 546 -16.55 23.08 2.65
N GLU A 547 -17.67 22.35 2.68
CA GLU A 547 -18.06 21.37 1.64
C GLU A 547 -18.65 22.05 0.38
N GLY A 548 -18.14 23.22 0.01
CA GLY A 548 -18.64 24.06 -1.08
C GLY A 548 -19.11 25.45 -0.65
N GLU A 549 -19.11 25.74 0.65
CA GLU A 549 -19.25 27.10 1.17
C GLU A 549 -17.88 27.75 1.42
N GLU A 550 -17.85 29.07 1.54
CA GLU A 550 -16.63 29.84 1.76
C GLU A 550 -15.88 29.43 3.04
N ALA A 551 -14.57 29.69 3.09
CA ALA A 551 -13.73 29.48 4.29
C ALA A 551 -14.29 30.21 5.55
N GLY A 552 -15.20 31.17 5.34
CA GLY A 552 -16.16 31.70 6.32
C GLY A 552 -16.78 30.67 7.25
N ALA A 553 -17.26 29.55 6.71
CA ALA A 553 -17.87 28.48 7.50
C ALA A 553 -16.83 27.74 8.36
N ILE A 554 -15.63 27.52 7.81
CA ILE A 554 -14.53 26.80 8.45
C ILE A 554 -14.02 27.56 9.67
N TRP A 555 -13.86 28.89 9.59
CA TRP A 555 -13.43 29.66 10.76
C TRP A 555 -14.49 29.63 11.88
N LYS A 556 -15.78 29.72 11.54
CA LYS A 556 -16.86 29.63 12.55
C LYS A 556 -16.82 28.29 13.25
N ALA A 557 -16.69 27.20 12.50
CA ALA A 557 -16.55 25.87 13.07
C ALA A 557 -15.37 25.78 14.06
N ALA A 558 -14.19 26.26 13.67
CA ALA A 558 -12.99 26.16 14.52
C ALA A 558 -12.99 27.10 15.74
N TYR A 559 -13.54 28.32 15.63
CA TYR A 559 -13.41 29.34 16.68
C TYR A 559 -14.68 29.57 17.48
N LEU A 560 -15.85 29.45 16.87
CA LEU A 560 -17.13 29.61 17.57
C LEU A 560 -17.60 28.29 18.17
N LEU A 561 -17.38 27.18 17.46
CA LEU A 561 -17.81 25.84 17.89
C LEU A 561 -16.68 24.98 18.45
N HIS A 562 -15.46 25.52 18.52
CA HIS A 562 -14.28 24.83 19.06
C HIS A 562 -14.04 23.43 18.45
N ALA A 563 -14.28 23.29 17.14
CA ALA A 563 -14.12 22.01 16.46
C ALA A 563 -12.68 21.47 16.58
N ASP A 564 -12.54 20.21 17.01
CA ASP A 564 -11.29 19.46 17.07
C ASP A 564 -10.90 18.90 15.68
N ARG A 565 -11.90 18.65 14.82
CA ARG A 565 -11.75 18.26 13.42
C ARG A 565 -12.79 18.94 12.55
N ILE A 566 -12.53 19.04 11.26
CA ILE A 566 -13.48 19.57 10.27
C ILE A 566 -13.80 18.49 9.24
N GLY A 567 -15.08 18.20 9.08
CA GLY A 567 -15.60 17.42 7.96
C GLY A 567 -15.39 18.20 6.67
N HIS A 568 -14.66 17.60 5.72
CA HIS A 568 -14.29 18.18 4.42
C HIS A 568 -13.27 19.33 4.48
N GLY A 569 -13.67 20.59 4.66
CA GLY A 569 -12.75 21.73 4.66
C GLY A 569 -12.13 22.07 3.30
N LEU A 570 -12.86 21.86 2.21
CA LEU A 570 -12.34 21.92 0.83
C LEU A 570 -11.91 23.33 0.41
N THR A 571 -12.56 24.37 0.94
CA THR A 571 -12.29 25.78 0.65
C THR A 571 -11.23 26.40 1.58
N LEU A 572 -10.60 25.61 2.45
CA LEU A 572 -9.61 26.14 3.41
C LEU A 572 -8.42 26.84 2.73
N ASN A 573 -8.05 26.40 1.52
CA ASN A 573 -6.99 27.02 0.74
C ASN A 573 -7.27 28.47 0.32
N ASP A 574 -8.54 28.87 0.27
CA ASP A 574 -8.95 30.22 -0.10
C ASP A 574 -8.59 31.23 1.00
N HIS A 575 -8.21 30.75 2.20
CA HIS A 575 -7.76 31.58 3.31
C HIS A 575 -6.42 31.07 3.89
N PRO A 576 -5.26 31.43 3.28
CA PRO A 576 -3.94 30.89 3.65
C PRO A 576 -3.57 31.03 5.14
N GLU A 577 -3.90 32.17 5.76
CA GLU A 577 -3.65 32.40 7.20
C GLU A 577 -4.46 31.45 8.09
N LEU A 578 -5.67 31.07 7.67
CA LEU A 578 -6.51 30.13 8.39
C LEU A 578 -5.94 28.71 8.25
N ALA A 579 -5.50 28.35 7.03
CA ALA A 579 -4.82 27.08 6.78
C ALA A 579 -3.54 26.94 7.63
N GLU A 580 -2.74 28.00 7.75
CA GLU A 580 -1.57 28.01 8.63
C GLU A 580 -1.95 27.82 10.10
N ARG A 581 -3.02 28.47 10.56
CA ARG A 581 -3.52 28.28 11.93
C ARG A 581 -4.01 26.85 12.17
N PHE A 582 -4.68 26.23 11.20
CA PHE A 582 -5.13 24.84 11.28
C PHE A 582 -3.95 23.89 11.43
N ARG A 583 -2.92 24.07 10.61
CA ARG A 583 -1.64 23.36 10.74
C ARG A 583 -1.04 23.54 12.13
N ASN A 584 -0.91 24.78 12.60
CA ASN A 584 -0.25 25.08 13.88
C ASN A 584 -1.05 24.58 15.10
N ARG A 585 -2.38 24.44 14.98
CA ARG A 585 -3.28 23.94 16.03
C ARG A 585 -3.60 22.45 15.89
N ASP A 586 -3.05 21.79 14.88
CA ASP A 586 -3.27 20.36 14.62
C ASP A 586 -4.76 19.99 14.41
N ILE A 587 -5.54 20.88 13.76
CA ILE A 587 -6.96 20.65 13.46
C ILE A 587 -7.09 19.87 12.16
N CYS A 588 -7.52 18.62 12.27
CA CYS A 588 -7.55 17.68 11.14
C CYS A 588 -8.75 17.90 10.21
N LEU A 589 -8.53 17.75 8.89
CA LEU A 589 -9.59 17.71 7.89
C LEU A 589 -9.90 16.27 7.46
N GLU A 590 -11.18 15.98 7.31
CA GLU A 590 -11.71 14.67 6.92
C GLU A 590 -12.17 14.74 5.46
N LEU A 591 -11.29 14.34 4.54
CA LEU A 591 -11.52 14.42 3.10
C LEU A 591 -12.24 13.18 2.58
N CYS A 592 -13.27 13.37 1.78
CA CYS A 592 -14.12 12.29 1.25
C CYS A 592 -14.15 12.37 -0.30
N PRO A 593 -13.04 12.02 -0.98
CA PRO A 593 -12.83 12.24 -2.42
C PRO A 593 -14.04 11.98 -3.31
N THR A 594 -14.67 10.80 -3.22
CA THR A 594 -15.80 10.45 -4.10
C THR A 594 -17.02 11.31 -3.79
N SER A 595 -17.38 11.46 -2.51
CA SER A 595 -18.49 12.33 -2.09
C SER A 595 -18.26 13.78 -2.54
N ASN A 596 -17.02 14.28 -2.44
CA ASN A 596 -16.69 15.64 -2.84
C ASN A 596 -16.82 15.86 -4.36
N ILE A 597 -16.51 14.85 -5.20
CA ILE A 597 -16.83 14.90 -6.64
C ILE A 597 -18.34 14.93 -6.85
N GLU A 598 -19.06 14.03 -6.19
CA GLU A 598 -20.52 13.88 -6.36
C GLU A 598 -21.27 15.14 -5.93
N VAL A 599 -20.88 15.75 -4.80
CA VAL A 599 -21.58 16.90 -4.21
C VAL A 599 -21.11 18.22 -4.82
N VAL A 600 -19.81 18.50 -4.82
CA VAL A 600 -19.23 19.81 -5.18
C VAL A 600 -18.71 19.84 -6.62
N GLY A 601 -18.06 18.75 -7.04
CA GLY A 601 -17.42 18.65 -8.35
C GLY A 601 -15.95 19.06 -8.31
N PHE A 602 -15.08 18.10 -8.62
CA PHE A 602 -13.64 18.30 -8.77
C PHE A 602 -13.14 17.51 -9.96
N ARG A 603 -12.03 17.98 -10.54
CA ARG A 603 -11.41 17.36 -11.69
C ARG A 603 -10.83 15.99 -11.32
N VAL A 604 -11.18 14.99 -12.12
CA VAL A 604 -10.53 13.68 -12.17
C VAL A 604 -9.82 13.59 -13.53
N PRO A 605 -8.46 13.63 -13.56
CA PRO A 605 -7.70 13.46 -14.79
C PRO A 605 -8.17 12.25 -15.61
N GLY A 606 -8.37 12.44 -16.92
CA GLY A 606 -8.86 11.39 -17.82
C GLY A 606 -10.37 11.13 -17.78
N ASN A 607 -11.15 11.85 -16.96
CA ASN A 607 -12.61 11.81 -16.96
C ASN A 607 -13.20 13.08 -17.60
N PRO A 608 -13.72 13.00 -18.84
CA PRO A 608 -14.28 14.16 -19.55
C PRO A 608 -15.43 14.86 -18.83
N ALA A 609 -16.20 14.15 -18.00
CA ALA A 609 -17.33 14.73 -17.26
C ALA A 609 -16.88 15.73 -16.17
N THR A 610 -15.59 15.73 -15.83
CA THR A 610 -15.03 16.51 -14.72
C THR A 610 -14.00 17.55 -15.15
N GLU A 611 -13.69 17.66 -16.45
CA GLU A 611 -12.54 18.43 -16.96
C GLU A 611 -12.66 19.94 -16.69
N GLN A 612 -13.90 20.44 -16.59
CA GLN A 612 -14.22 21.83 -16.30
C GLN A 612 -14.07 22.25 -14.83
N PHE A 613 -13.92 21.29 -13.90
CA PHE A 613 -13.82 21.60 -12.47
C PHE A 613 -12.39 21.88 -12.04
N SER A 614 -12.23 22.45 -10.85
CA SER A 614 -10.94 22.73 -10.24
C SER A 614 -10.23 21.45 -9.77
N GLU A 615 -8.91 21.56 -9.55
CA GLU A 615 -8.13 20.49 -8.92
C GLU A 615 -8.59 20.23 -7.49
N TYR A 616 -8.53 18.97 -7.06
CA TYR A 616 -8.86 18.58 -5.70
C TYR A 616 -7.83 19.13 -4.70
N PRO A 617 -8.24 19.76 -3.59
CA PRO A 617 -7.30 20.48 -2.72
C PRO A 617 -6.37 19.57 -1.90
N LEU A 618 -6.55 18.24 -1.91
CA LEU A 618 -5.82 17.28 -1.07
C LEU A 618 -4.30 17.50 -1.07
N MET A 619 -3.63 17.45 -2.23
CA MET A 619 -2.17 17.60 -2.25
C MET A 619 -1.71 18.99 -1.85
N SER A 620 -2.44 20.04 -2.24
CA SER A 620 -2.07 21.42 -1.86
C SER A 620 -2.21 21.70 -0.36
N LEU A 621 -3.15 21.04 0.32
CA LEU A 621 -3.28 21.08 1.78
C LEU A 621 -2.24 20.18 2.46
N TRP A 622 -2.03 18.97 1.93
CA TRP A 622 -1.05 18.02 2.43
C TRP A 622 0.37 18.61 2.38
N ASP A 623 0.70 19.28 1.29
CA ASP A 623 1.99 19.96 1.07
C ASP A 623 2.20 21.19 1.94
N LYS A 624 1.15 21.73 2.56
CA LYS A 624 1.29 22.79 3.56
C LYS A 624 1.51 22.21 4.97
N GLY A 625 1.50 20.88 5.12
CA GLY A 625 1.65 20.20 6.41
C GLY A 625 0.35 20.14 7.21
N LEU A 626 -0.82 20.39 6.61
CA LEU A 626 -2.09 20.26 7.34
C LEU A 626 -2.39 18.80 7.67
N PRO A 627 -2.88 18.49 8.88
CA PRO A 627 -3.33 17.16 9.21
C PRO A 627 -4.58 16.80 8.39
N LEU A 628 -4.48 15.76 7.55
CA LEU A 628 -5.58 15.28 6.72
C LEU A 628 -5.77 13.78 6.92
N THR A 629 -7.02 13.32 6.89
CA THR A 629 -7.36 11.91 6.74
C THR A 629 -8.34 11.73 5.58
N VAL A 630 -8.24 10.60 4.88
CA VAL A 630 -9.23 10.19 3.87
C VAL A 630 -10.32 9.37 4.56
N CYS A 631 -11.59 9.60 4.22
CA CYS A 631 -12.78 8.97 4.82
C CYS A 631 -13.85 8.66 3.77
N THR A 632 -14.84 7.83 4.12
CA THR A 632 -15.82 7.32 3.14
C THR A 632 -17.10 8.14 2.99
N ASP A 633 -17.44 8.96 3.99
CA ASP A 633 -18.71 9.68 4.08
C ASP A 633 -19.93 8.76 4.05
N ASN A 634 -20.46 8.47 2.87
CA ASN A 634 -21.61 7.57 2.67
C ASN A 634 -21.23 6.42 1.71
N PRO A 635 -20.51 5.38 2.18
CA PRO A 635 -19.94 4.36 1.29
C PRO A 635 -20.97 3.58 0.46
N GLY A 636 -22.18 3.39 1.01
CA GLY A 636 -23.30 2.78 0.28
C GLY A 636 -23.88 3.69 -0.80
N ILE A 637 -23.98 5.00 -0.54
CA ILE A 637 -24.49 6.00 -1.49
C ILE A 637 -23.50 6.21 -2.63
N SER A 638 -22.25 6.53 -2.30
CA SER A 638 -21.18 6.82 -3.27
C SER A 638 -20.52 5.56 -3.85
N ARG A 639 -21.03 4.36 -3.48
CA ARG A 639 -20.56 3.04 -3.97
C ARG A 639 -19.04 2.89 -3.89
N THR A 640 -18.50 3.22 -2.72
CA THR A 640 -17.06 3.29 -2.45
C THR A 640 -16.70 2.49 -1.20
N THR A 641 -15.41 2.31 -0.99
CA THR A 641 -14.79 1.71 0.19
C THR A 641 -13.67 2.63 0.64
N LEU A 642 -13.13 2.47 1.85
CA LEU A 642 -12.02 3.34 2.25
C LEU A 642 -10.79 3.15 1.34
N THR A 643 -10.52 1.92 0.88
CA THR A 643 -9.51 1.68 -0.17
C THR A 643 -9.87 2.42 -1.46
N GLY A 644 -11.14 2.39 -1.86
CA GLY A 644 -11.64 3.13 -3.04
C GLY A 644 -11.39 4.63 -2.93
N GLU A 645 -11.58 5.22 -1.76
CA GLU A 645 -11.29 6.64 -1.51
C GLU A 645 -9.80 6.97 -1.66
N TYR A 646 -8.90 6.13 -1.16
CA TYR A 646 -7.45 6.33 -1.38
C TYR A 646 -7.08 6.25 -2.86
N LEU A 647 -7.68 5.32 -3.62
CA LEU A 647 -7.46 5.22 -5.06
C LEU A 647 -8.06 6.40 -5.83
N MET A 648 -9.23 6.90 -5.40
CA MET A 648 -9.85 8.09 -5.97
C MET A 648 -8.99 9.34 -5.68
N ALA A 649 -8.54 9.50 -4.43
CA ALA A 649 -7.60 10.55 -4.05
C ALA A 649 -6.33 10.52 -4.90
N ALA A 650 -5.77 9.33 -5.16
CA ALA A 650 -4.61 9.16 -6.02
C ALA A 650 -4.89 9.58 -7.48
N ALA A 651 -6.03 9.17 -8.03
CA ALA A 651 -6.46 9.56 -9.38
C ALA A 651 -6.63 11.08 -9.49
N MET A 652 -7.28 11.73 -8.52
CA MET A 652 -7.48 13.18 -8.47
C MET A 652 -6.17 13.97 -8.27
N SER A 653 -5.13 13.32 -7.74
CA SER A 653 -3.82 13.95 -7.46
C SER A 653 -2.85 13.91 -8.64
N ASP A 654 -3.26 13.35 -9.79
CA ASP A 654 -2.45 13.28 -11.02
C ASP A 654 -1.06 12.64 -10.78
N GLY A 655 -1.03 11.53 -10.04
CA GLY A 655 0.18 10.78 -9.73
C GLY A 655 1.10 11.41 -8.66
N LYS A 656 0.67 12.50 -8.00
CA LYS A 656 1.47 13.16 -6.94
C LYS A 656 1.37 12.47 -5.58
N LEU A 657 0.28 11.76 -5.29
CA LEU A 657 0.09 11.05 -4.03
C LEU A 657 0.90 9.75 -4.03
N THR A 658 1.90 9.63 -3.18
CA THR A 658 2.80 8.46 -3.16
C THR A 658 2.32 7.38 -2.17
N LEU A 659 2.92 6.19 -2.23
CA LEU A 659 2.66 5.14 -1.22
C LEU A 659 3.05 5.59 0.20
N TRP A 660 4.12 6.39 0.32
CA TRP A 660 4.56 6.95 1.59
C TRP A 660 3.53 7.95 2.17
N ASP A 661 2.99 8.82 1.32
CA ASP A 661 1.93 9.76 1.71
C ASP A 661 0.67 9.04 2.17
N ALA A 662 0.26 8.00 1.43
CA ALA A 662 -0.89 7.18 1.79
C ALA A 662 -0.71 6.54 3.19
N LEU A 663 0.47 5.99 3.49
CA LEU A 663 0.76 5.43 4.82
C LEU A 663 0.67 6.49 5.93
N ALA A 664 1.17 7.71 5.68
CA ALA A 664 1.07 8.81 6.62
C ALA A 664 -0.38 9.29 6.82
N MET A 665 -1.17 9.44 5.75
CA MET A 665 -2.60 9.76 5.85
C MET A 665 -3.40 8.68 6.60
N ILE A 666 -3.07 7.39 6.40
CA ILE A 666 -3.67 6.30 7.18
C ILE A 666 -3.34 6.46 8.67
N LYS A 667 -2.10 6.83 9.01
CA LYS A 667 -1.70 7.12 10.40
C LYS A 667 -2.51 8.30 10.97
N GLN A 668 -2.74 9.35 10.18
CA GLN A 668 -3.52 10.52 10.61
C GLN A 668 -4.95 10.14 11.06
N GLY A 669 -5.58 9.18 10.39
CA GLY A 669 -6.88 8.64 10.83
C GLY A 669 -6.85 8.06 12.26
N PHE A 670 -5.73 7.46 12.70
CA PHE A 670 -5.58 7.00 14.08
C PHE A 670 -5.15 8.11 15.04
N VAL A 671 -4.27 9.02 14.59
CA VAL A 671 -3.78 10.15 15.40
C VAL A 671 -4.92 11.10 15.77
N HIS A 672 -5.87 11.33 14.87
CA HIS A 672 -6.98 12.26 15.08
C HIS A 672 -8.28 11.57 15.51
N ALA A 673 -8.29 10.25 15.70
CA ALA A 673 -9.42 9.56 16.32
C ALA A 673 -9.77 10.16 17.70
N PHE A 674 -11.07 10.25 18.01
CA PHE A 674 -11.62 10.61 19.32
C PHE A 674 -11.53 9.45 20.31
N LEU A 675 -10.32 8.90 20.41
CA LEU A 675 -9.92 7.89 21.37
C LEU A 675 -9.12 8.51 22.52
N PRO A 676 -9.27 7.97 23.75
CA PRO A 676 -8.34 8.27 24.84
C PRO A 676 -6.90 7.98 24.42
N GLY A 677 -5.95 8.77 24.93
CA GLY A 677 -4.54 8.69 24.54
C GLY A 677 -3.93 7.28 24.68
N GLY A 678 -4.28 6.54 25.74
CA GLY A 678 -3.80 5.17 25.95
C GLY A 678 -4.33 4.16 24.92
N GLU A 679 -5.59 4.29 24.49
CA GLU A 679 -6.19 3.44 23.46
C GLU A 679 -5.60 3.75 22.08
N LYS A 680 -5.45 5.04 21.78
CA LYS A 680 -4.79 5.53 20.56
C LYS A 680 -3.37 5.00 20.44
N GLU A 681 -2.56 5.12 21.51
CA GLU A 681 -1.20 4.60 21.55
C GLU A 681 -1.14 3.08 21.38
N ARG A 682 -2.07 2.34 22.01
CA ARG A 682 -2.19 0.88 21.83
C ARG A 682 -2.44 0.50 20.37
N LEU A 683 -3.38 1.18 19.70
CA LEU A 683 -3.68 0.93 18.28
C LEU A 683 -2.49 1.28 17.39
N LEU A 684 -1.89 2.47 17.59
CA LEU A 684 -0.72 2.90 16.81
C LEU A 684 0.44 1.90 16.94
N LYS A 685 0.79 1.46 18.16
CA LYS A 685 1.87 0.47 18.38
C LYS A 685 1.58 -0.87 17.71
N ARG A 686 0.33 -1.34 17.79
CA ARG A 686 -0.08 -2.59 17.16
C ARG A 686 0.07 -2.51 15.64
N PHE A 687 -0.45 -1.46 15.02
CA PHE A 687 -0.44 -1.33 13.56
C PHE A 687 0.93 -0.94 13.00
N ASP A 688 1.74 -0.17 13.74
CA ASP A 688 3.14 0.12 13.39
C ASP A 688 3.95 -1.16 13.17
N ALA A 689 3.78 -2.16 14.04
CA ALA A 689 4.45 -3.45 13.91
C ALA A 689 3.89 -4.31 12.77
N ASP A 690 2.57 -4.31 12.59
CA ASP A 690 1.91 -5.09 11.53
C ASP A 690 2.23 -4.55 10.12
N ILE A 691 2.24 -3.23 9.96
CA ILE A 691 2.60 -2.55 8.70
C ILE A 691 4.07 -2.82 8.35
N TYR A 692 4.99 -2.69 9.32
CA TYR A 692 6.42 -2.95 9.09
C TYR A 692 6.67 -4.35 8.54
N ARG A 693 6.09 -5.35 9.22
CA ARG A 693 6.21 -6.76 8.81
C ARG A 693 5.66 -6.95 7.41
N TYR A 694 4.46 -6.45 7.16
CA TYR A 694 3.79 -6.56 5.87
C TYR A 694 4.61 -5.92 4.73
N LEU A 695 5.15 -4.72 4.92
CA LEU A 695 5.97 -4.06 3.90
C LEU A 695 7.30 -4.76 3.66
N SER A 696 7.93 -5.26 4.73
CA SER A 696 9.19 -6.01 4.63
C SER A 696 9.01 -7.32 3.84
N GLU A 697 7.85 -7.98 3.98
CA GLU A 697 7.52 -9.20 3.25
C GLU A 697 7.02 -8.92 1.81
N THR A 698 6.35 -7.79 1.58
CA THR A 698 5.72 -7.47 0.29
C THR A 698 6.70 -6.91 -0.72
N PHE A 699 7.62 -6.06 -0.26
CA PHE A 699 8.62 -5.40 -1.10
C PHE A 699 10.02 -5.93 -0.78
N ASP A 700 10.15 -7.26 -0.69
CA ASP A 700 11.45 -7.87 -0.46
C ASP A 700 12.31 -7.71 -1.72
N PHE A 701 13.02 -6.59 -1.78
CA PHE A 701 13.99 -6.31 -2.84
C PHE A 701 15.29 -7.14 -2.70
N ASN A 702 15.34 -8.06 -1.73
CA ASN A 702 16.44 -9.00 -1.53
C ASN A 702 16.25 -10.35 -2.22
N SER A 703 15.08 -10.61 -2.82
CA SER A 703 14.84 -11.79 -3.67
C SER A 703 15.29 -11.56 -5.11
#